data_AF-A0AAN8R662-F1
#
_entry.id   AF-A0AAN8R662-F1
#
_cell.length_a   1.000
_cell.length_b   1.000
_cell.length_c   1.000
_cell.angle_alpha   90.00
_cell.angle_beta   90.00
_cell.angle_gamma   90.00
#
_symmetry.space_group_name_H-M   'P 1'
#
loop_
_entity.id
_entity.type
_entity.pdbx_description
1 polymer ?
#
loop_
_entity_poly.entity_id
_entity_poly.type
_entity_poly.pdbx_seq_one_letter_code
_entity_poly.pdbx_strand_id
1 'polypeptide(L)'
;MNARSLKCDTDRDSSITEVNPLDLITALFICSDGFLQQEMALKMSMCQFAVPLLLPNCDTEQSTLMLWAMRDIVKQIRPCSSECEFVENSIVQTDLPMVSFVRLGNSTLSKSQLLNEVISNSQQNYNTFVHKNMTAGNIRRMISDGLVEISWYLPCGKQNIDVFTEPVAVANLRGDVCSFQTQFSFLCQTSAAVFVFCDDLGSDCSILNLQNMKAHLFIVCTAEAQIYDVTRFEKHSIIRKDKQMNDAQIVKKLRSAVTDVMKENPHKFKVQEMPGVAHTLNILVDEDGVCLRAKKRADSITKNIDCIPSYKNSQLPLQGDIWKRLTALEKEECKLNTAVGEMNRSELKQEKEELRKEQLSHGIKDDISNFIDGLKSSREERPYFLKWMKLILDNLSRACLSDLRKDYKDMCQHSPENKEVIANLDKKISDSSLGTEHFLREVGQLYESSMSSDETSAIQHQVQELPRICAQLILDGFPLELIDGDASNIPIKWITDVLKELNNLTKSDCKIRVVTVLGVQSSGKSTLLNTMFGVQFAVSSGRCTRGAFMQLIKVKDELKIELQCDFIMVIDTEGLKSPQSTQLTDNYQHDNELATLLVGLSDISIVNIAMDNTTDMKDILQIVAHAFLRMKELGKKPSCQLVHQNVADISAHGKNLRDRNRLLNQLNEMTIVASRMENTGNDTKFTDIIECNLEDTCYIPGLWHGSPPMAPVNEGYSEEVANLKRKLINAFKKAKGSAQTIPKFVDELRSLWMSVKYENFIFSFRNSIVAEAYNNLCVEFDRWDRSFQKHMYKWLTEAETRVANYGMMGYSEESGLDEVLSSLKIEASNELQREGKLFRDSVTTYYKNWRIDPDNSNVTDYWKFLFVKHNKEYAQNHPSALPADIPEDWRSITCEQALKSLTETFYPKPCTS
;
A
#
# COMPACT_ATOMS: atom_id res chain seq x y z
N MET A 1 10.80 32.66 -21.16
CA MET A 1 10.01 33.54 -20.27
C MET A 1 8.88 34.25 -21.02
N ASN A 2 8.59 33.88 -22.28
CA ASN A 2 7.42 34.35 -23.06
C ASN A 2 6.26 33.34 -23.02
N ALA A 3 6.50 32.08 -22.64
CA ALA A 3 5.41 31.16 -22.23
C ALA A 3 4.61 31.68 -21.01
N ARG A 4 5.22 32.52 -20.16
CA ARG A 4 4.54 33.24 -19.06
C ARG A 4 3.86 34.55 -19.49
N SER A 5 4.02 34.97 -20.74
CA SER A 5 3.54 36.27 -21.24
C SER A 5 2.47 36.15 -22.33
N LEU A 6 1.71 35.06 -22.36
CA LEU A 6 0.34 35.12 -22.86
C LEU A 6 -0.44 36.06 -21.92
N LYS A 7 -0.20 37.37 -22.09
CA LYS A 7 -1.17 38.39 -21.70
C LYS A 7 -2.45 37.95 -22.37
N CYS A 8 -3.43 37.52 -21.56
CA CYS A 8 -4.80 37.68 -21.96
C CYS A 8 -4.93 39.15 -22.31
N ASP A 9 -4.99 39.49 -23.59
CA ASP A 9 -5.49 40.77 -24.03
C ASP A 9 -6.91 40.87 -23.48
N THR A 10 -7.07 41.55 -22.35
CA THR A 10 -8.35 41.75 -21.66
C THR A 10 -9.32 42.66 -22.42
N ASP A 11 -9.03 43.00 -23.68
CA ASP A 11 -9.78 43.95 -24.50
C ASP A 11 -10.41 43.31 -25.75
N ARG A 12 -10.83 42.04 -25.69
CA ARG A 12 -11.83 41.50 -26.64
C ARG A 12 -12.83 40.60 -25.91
N ASP A 13 -14.07 41.07 -25.89
CA ASP A 13 -15.35 40.41 -25.61
C ASP A 13 -15.37 39.11 -24.79
N SER A 14 -16.26 39.12 -23.80
CA SER A 14 -16.58 38.10 -22.80
C SER A 14 -17.10 36.74 -23.33
N SER A 15 -16.42 36.13 -24.28
CA SER A 15 -16.53 34.70 -24.60
C SER A 15 -15.19 34.07 -24.29
N ILE A 16 -15.14 33.10 -23.37
CA ILE A 16 -13.94 32.31 -23.08
C ILE A 16 -13.46 31.74 -24.43
N THR A 17 -12.34 32.22 -24.96
CA THR A 17 -11.67 31.60 -26.10
C THR A 17 -11.23 30.21 -25.65
N GLU A 18 -11.97 29.19 -26.07
CA GLU A 18 -11.61 27.80 -25.83
C GLU A 18 -10.16 27.57 -26.34
N VAL A 19 -9.35 26.86 -25.56
CA VAL A 19 -7.94 26.60 -25.86
C VAL A 19 -7.81 25.18 -26.40
N ASN A 20 -6.96 24.96 -27.41
CA ASN A 20 -6.71 23.61 -27.90
C ASN A 20 -6.11 22.74 -26.76
N PRO A 21 -6.62 21.52 -26.49
CA PRO A 21 -6.10 20.67 -25.43
C PRO A 21 -4.59 20.39 -25.51
N LEU A 22 -4.04 20.30 -26.72
CA LEU A 22 -2.61 20.07 -26.94
C LEU A 22 -1.77 21.29 -26.54
N ASP A 23 -2.27 22.50 -26.80
CA ASP A 23 -1.60 23.72 -26.34
C ASP A 23 -1.61 23.80 -24.81
N LEU A 24 -2.74 23.41 -24.17
CA LEU A 24 -2.80 23.34 -22.71
C LEU A 24 -1.78 22.34 -22.16
N ILE A 25 -1.69 21.14 -22.73
CA ILE A 25 -0.70 20.12 -22.33
C ILE A 25 0.72 20.68 -22.51
N THR A 26 1.04 21.22 -23.69
CA THR A 26 2.37 21.79 -23.97
C THR A 26 2.71 22.92 -22.99
N ALA A 27 1.78 23.85 -22.73
CA ALA A 27 1.99 24.93 -21.77
C ALA A 27 2.24 24.42 -20.35
N LEU A 28 1.45 23.43 -19.90
CA LEU A 28 1.60 22.85 -18.57
C LEU A 28 2.96 22.16 -18.42
N PHE A 29 3.40 21.38 -19.41
CA PHE A 29 4.73 20.73 -19.36
C PHE A 29 5.86 21.75 -19.35
N ILE A 30 5.81 22.79 -20.20
CA ILE A 30 6.84 23.85 -20.23
C ILE A 30 6.90 24.63 -18.91
N CYS A 31 5.77 24.84 -18.23
CA CYS A 31 5.70 25.61 -17.00
C CYS A 31 5.97 24.80 -15.73
N SER A 32 5.98 23.47 -15.82
CA SER A 32 6.14 22.56 -14.67
C SER A 32 7.61 22.23 -14.42
N ASP A 33 7.96 21.94 -13.16
CA ASP A 33 9.26 21.34 -12.84
C ASP A 33 9.32 19.86 -13.27
N GLY A 34 10.52 19.29 -13.30
CA GLY A 34 10.75 17.92 -13.77
C GLY A 34 10.01 16.83 -12.96
N PHE A 35 9.69 17.06 -11.68
CA PHE A 35 8.95 16.09 -10.88
C PHE A 35 7.46 16.14 -11.19
N LEU A 36 6.90 17.34 -11.33
CA LEU A 36 5.51 17.51 -11.75
C LEU A 36 5.28 17.01 -13.19
N GLN A 37 6.23 17.25 -14.10
CA GLN A 37 6.19 16.68 -15.46
C GLN A 37 6.11 15.15 -15.45
N GLN A 38 6.86 14.51 -14.56
CA GLN A 38 6.86 13.06 -14.40
C GLN A 38 5.52 12.53 -13.87
N GLU A 39 4.94 13.18 -12.84
CA GLU A 39 3.61 12.83 -12.34
C GLU A 39 2.52 13.03 -13.40
N MET A 40 2.57 14.14 -14.15
CA MET A 40 1.64 14.40 -15.25
C MET A 40 1.73 13.30 -16.32
N ALA A 41 2.94 12.94 -16.76
CA ALA A 41 3.15 11.88 -17.74
C ALA A 41 2.63 10.52 -17.25
N LEU A 42 2.86 10.19 -15.96
CA LEU A 42 2.32 8.99 -15.33
C LEU A 42 0.78 8.97 -15.36
N LYS A 43 0.12 10.05 -14.92
CA LYS A 43 -1.35 10.12 -14.89
C LYS A 43 -1.95 10.11 -16.30
N MET A 44 -1.33 10.81 -17.26
CA MET A 44 -1.73 10.75 -18.67
C MET A 44 -1.66 9.33 -19.20
N SER A 45 -0.58 8.61 -18.93
CA SER A 45 -0.41 7.21 -19.32
C SER A 45 -1.44 6.28 -18.64
N MET A 46 -1.79 6.52 -17.38
CA MET A 46 -2.87 5.76 -16.69
C MET A 46 -4.24 5.98 -17.33
N CYS A 47 -4.52 7.19 -17.80
CA CYS A 47 -5.75 7.54 -18.53
C CYS A 47 -5.72 7.17 -20.01
N GLN A 48 -4.67 6.47 -20.49
CA GLN A 48 -4.47 6.11 -21.89
C GLN A 48 -4.40 7.32 -22.84
N PHE A 49 -3.97 8.48 -22.34
CA PHE A 49 -3.61 9.64 -23.15
C PHE A 49 -2.18 9.51 -23.66
N ALA A 50 -1.93 10.05 -24.86
CA ALA A 50 -0.59 10.11 -25.41
C ALA A 50 0.29 11.08 -24.59
N VAL A 51 1.52 10.65 -24.29
CA VAL A 51 2.48 11.40 -23.48
C VAL A 51 3.44 12.16 -24.40
N PRO A 52 3.91 13.38 -24.04
CA PRO A 52 4.94 14.07 -24.82
C PRO A 52 6.25 13.27 -24.87
N LEU A 53 6.72 12.95 -26.07
CA LEU A 53 8.06 12.39 -26.33
C LEU A 53 9.04 13.51 -26.67
N LEU A 54 8.72 14.34 -27.67
CA LEU A 54 9.45 15.56 -27.99
C LEU A 54 8.55 16.76 -27.73
N LEU A 55 8.91 17.57 -26.74
CA LEU A 55 8.20 18.79 -26.38
C LEU A 55 8.79 19.98 -27.15
N PRO A 56 8.01 20.69 -27.98
CA PRO A 56 8.47 21.88 -28.66
C PRO A 56 8.46 23.07 -27.70
N ASN A 57 9.45 23.95 -27.81
CA ASN A 57 9.47 25.20 -27.07
C ASN A 57 9.41 26.37 -28.04
N CYS A 58 8.30 27.12 -27.99
CA CYS A 58 8.08 28.29 -28.85
C CYS A 58 9.05 29.44 -28.53
N ASP A 59 9.59 29.52 -27.32
CA ASP A 59 10.51 30.59 -26.91
C ASP A 59 11.92 30.37 -27.48
N THR A 60 12.35 29.10 -27.60
CA THR A 60 13.73 28.74 -27.97
C THR A 60 13.83 28.10 -29.35
N GLU A 61 12.71 27.79 -30.01
CA GLU A 61 12.61 27.01 -31.25
C GLU A 61 13.28 25.62 -31.18
N GLN A 62 13.62 25.16 -29.97
CA GLN A 62 14.23 23.87 -29.72
C GLN A 62 13.21 22.88 -29.18
N SER A 63 13.40 21.61 -29.51
CA SER A 63 12.65 20.50 -28.91
C SER A 63 13.45 19.86 -27.78
N THR A 64 12.73 19.43 -26.75
CA THR A 64 13.29 18.66 -25.62
C THR A 64 12.72 17.24 -25.64
N LEU A 65 13.59 16.24 -25.57
CA LEU A 65 13.25 14.85 -25.33
C LEU A 65 12.85 14.69 -23.86
N MET A 66 11.61 14.30 -23.63
CA MET A 66 11.00 14.18 -22.29
C MET A 66 11.26 12.79 -21.69
N LEU A 67 12.53 12.41 -21.52
CA LEU A 67 12.93 11.10 -21.01
C LEU A 67 12.65 10.98 -19.52
N TRP A 68 13.07 11.95 -18.72
CA TRP A 68 12.87 12.01 -17.28
C TRP A 68 11.39 11.95 -16.91
N ALA A 69 10.54 12.66 -17.66
CA ALA A 69 9.09 12.63 -17.46
C ALA A 69 8.50 11.22 -17.62
N MET A 70 9.03 10.39 -18.51
CA MET A 70 8.50 9.04 -18.76
C MET A 70 9.06 7.95 -17.82
N ARG A 71 10.10 8.24 -17.02
CA ARG A 71 10.81 7.21 -16.21
C ARG A 71 9.93 6.45 -15.24
N ASP A 72 8.89 7.10 -14.70
CA ASP A 72 7.98 6.52 -13.69
C ASP A 72 6.86 5.67 -14.32
N ILE A 73 6.76 5.64 -15.65
CA ILE A 73 5.71 4.89 -16.36
C ILE A 73 6.06 3.39 -16.33
N VAL A 74 5.35 2.67 -15.47
CA VAL A 74 5.38 1.20 -15.39
C VAL A 74 4.08 0.65 -15.97
N LYS A 75 4.19 -0.38 -16.80
CA LYS A 75 3.04 -1.05 -17.43
C LYS A 75 3.15 -2.55 -17.27
N GLN A 76 2.00 -3.21 -17.18
CA GLN A 76 1.90 -4.67 -17.24
C GLN A 76 1.97 -5.09 -18.70
N ILE A 77 3.01 -5.86 -19.04
CA ILE A 77 3.28 -6.33 -20.40
C ILE A 77 3.33 -7.85 -20.36
N ARG A 78 2.68 -8.49 -21.33
CA ARG A 78 2.77 -9.94 -21.50
C ARG A 78 3.79 -10.26 -22.60
N PRO A 79 4.88 -11.02 -22.31
CA PRO A 79 5.84 -11.44 -23.34
C PRO A 79 5.21 -12.39 -24.37
N CYS A 80 5.71 -12.36 -25.61
CA CYS A 80 5.06 -12.97 -26.78
C CYS A 80 5.20 -14.50 -26.92
N SER A 81 5.76 -15.21 -25.93
CA SER A 81 5.84 -16.67 -25.95
C SER A 81 4.80 -17.29 -25.00
N SER A 82 4.05 -18.25 -25.53
CA SER A 82 3.02 -19.08 -24.87
C SER A 82 3.15 -19.25 -23.35
N GLU A 83 2.02 -19.16 -22.66
CA GLU A 83 1.83 -19.34 -21.20
C GLU A 83 2.60 -18.37 -20.26
N CYS A 84 3.34 -17.38 -20.78
CA CYS A 84 4.01 -16.39 -19.94
C CYS A 84 3.04 -15.39 -19.28
N GLU A 85 3.36 -15.01 -18.05
CA GLU A 85 2.62 -14.12 -17.14
C GLU A 85 2.74 -12.64 -17.53
N PHE A 86 1.87 -11.80 -16.98
CA PHE A 86 2.04 -10.35 -17.04
C PHE A 86 3.25 -9.95 -16.18
N VAL A 87 4.22 -9.30 -16.81
CA VAL A 87 5.37 -8.73 -16.11
C VAL A 87 5.19 -7.21 -16.04
N GLU A 88 5.31 -6.66 -14.83
CA GLU A 88 5.35 -5.20 -14.64
C GLU A 88 6.74 -4.70 -15.00
N ASN A 89 6.86 -3.93 -16.08
CA ASN A 89 8.14 -3.40 -16.54
C ASN A 89 8.07 -1.88 -16.77
N SER A 90 9.21 -1.22 -16.57
CA SER A 90 9.37 0.18 -16.98
C SER A 90 9.32 0.28 -18.49
N ILE A 91 8.41 1.10 -19.01
CA ILE A 91 8.22 1.24 -20.46
C ILE A 91 9.47 1.80 -21.14
N VAL A 92 10.25 2.60 -20.40
CA VAL A 92 11.46 3.26 -20.89
C VAL A 92 12.63 2.28 -21.08
N GLN A 93 12.65 1.19 -20.29
CA GLN A 93 13.68 0.14 -20.33
C GLN A 93 13.29 -1.04 -21.23
N THR A 94 12.02 -1.12 -21.64
CA THR A 94 11.52 -2.23 -22.43
C THR A 94 11.88 -2.06 -23.91
N ASP A 95 12.34 -3.14 -24.53
CA ASP A 95 12.59 -3.22 -25.97
C ASP A 95 11.26 -3.30 -26.73
N LEU A 96 10.75 -2.15 -27.16
CA LEU A 96 9.52 -2.07 -27.95
C LEU A 96 9.81 -1.59 -29.37
N PRO A 97 9.12 -2.16 -30.38
CA PRO A 97 9.12 -1.58 -31.71
C PRO A 97 8.25 -0.33 -31.71
N MET A 98 8.81 0.76 -32.24
CA MET A 98 8.10 2.04 -32.37
C MET A 98 7.64 2.28 -33.81
N VAL A 99 6.39 2.64 -33.98
CA VAL A 99 5.81 3.04 -35.26
C VAL A 99 5.38 4.50 -35.19
N SER A 100 5.86 5.30 -36.14
CA SER A 100 5.60 6.73 -36.17
C SER A 100 4.62 7.12 -37.25
N PHE A 101 3.79 8.12 -36.98
CA PHE A 101 2.82 8.65 -37.92
C PHE A 101 3.00 10.15 -38.12
N VAL A 102 3.19 10.56 -39.37
CA VAL A 102 3.53 11.94 -39.73
C VAL A 102 2.65 12.44 -40.87
N ARG A 103 2.56 13.75 -41.05
CA ARG A 103 1.78 14.37 -42.12
C ARG A 103 2.70 15.22 -43.00
N LEU A 104 2.59 15.03 -44.30
CA LEU A 104 3.26 15.85 -45.30
C LEU A 104 2.20 16.69 -46.02
N GLY A 105 2.31 18.02 -45.90
CA GLY A 105 1.39 18.96 -46.52
C GLY A 105 -0.06 18.84 -46.03
N ASN A 106 -1.00 19.08 -46.94
CA ASN A 106 -2.43 18.95 -46.67
C ASN A 106 -2.86 17.50 -46.90
N SER A 107 -3.58 16.94 -45.92
CA SER A 107 -4.24 15.65 -46.07
C SER A 107 -5.70 15.74 -45.66
N THR A 108 -6.55 15.17 -46.48
CA THR A 108 -7.99 15.01 -46.25
C THR A 108 -8.28 13.98 -45.17
N LEU A 109 -7.35 13.03 -44.95
CA LEU A 109 -7.47 12.02 -43.90
C LEU A 109 -7.08 12.59 -42.54
N SER A 110 -7.96 12.40 -41.56
CA SER A 110 -7.70 12.78 -40.18
C SER A 110 -6.74 11.76 -39.55
N LYS A 111 -5.43 12.05 -39.65
CA LYS A 111 -4.35 11.18 -39.14
C LYS A 111 -4.62 10.71 -37.71
N SER A 112 -4.76 11.62 -36.75
CA SER A 112 -4.93 11.28 -35.33
C SER A 112 -6.21 10.49 -35.04
N GLN A 113 -7.29 10.70 -35.83
CA GLN A 113 -8.51 9.90 -35.69
C GLN A 113 -8.28 8.45 -36.14
N LEU A 114 -7.64 8.26 -37.29
CA LEU A 114 -7.29 6.93 -37.78
C LEU A 114 -6.30 6.22 -36.84
N LEU A 115 -5.37 6.94 -36.22
CA LEU A 115 -4.47 6.37 -35.21
C LEU A 115 -5.23 5.81 -34.02
N ASN A 116 -6.20 6.55 -33.47
CA ASN A 116 -7.02 6.07 -32.35
C ASN A 116 -7.76 4.78 -32.73
N GLU A 117 -8.29 4.70 -33.95
CA GLU A 117 -8.91 3.48 -34.47
C GLU A 117 -7.91 2.36 -34.68
N VAL A 118 -6.65 2.63 -35.07
CA VAL A 118 -5.61 1.60 -35.22
C VAL A 118 -5.28 0.92 -33.90
N ILE A 119 -5.16 1.68 -32.81
CA ILE A 119 -4.77 1.16 -31.48
C ILE A 119 -5.96 0.69 -30.62
N SER A 120 -7.18 1.12 -30.92
CA SER A 120 -8.39 0.76 -30.16
C SER A 120 -9.03 -0.53 -30.68
N ASN A 121 -9.70 -1.30 -29.80
CA ASN A 121 -10.55 -2.40 -30.25
C ASN A 121 -11.97 -1.91 -30.57
N SER A 122 -12.74 -2.64 -31.39
CA SER A 122 -14.11 -2.27 -31.79
C SER A 122 -15.09 -2.16 -30.62
N GLN A 123 -14.80 -2.81 -29.49
CA GLN A 123 -15.59 -2.77 -28.26
C GLN A 123 -15.14 -1.67 -27.28
N GLN A 124 -13.96 -1.10 -27.48
CA GLN A 124 -13.31 -0.14 -26.59
C GLN A 124 -12.60 0.93 -27.43
N ASN A 125 -13.36 1.94 -27.86
CA ASN A 125 -12.81 3.05 -28.65
C ASN A 125 -12.38 4.19 -27.72
N TYR A 126 -11.08 4.32 -27.48
CA TYR A 126 -10.53 5.36 -26.62
C TYR A 126 -9.84 6.44 -27.47
N ASN A 127 -10.08 7.71 -27.13
CA ASN A 127 -9.47 8.84 -27.81
C ASN A 127 -8.09 9.15 -27.20
N THR A 128 -7.09 8.30 -27.45
CA THR A 128 -5.72 8.46 -26.94
C THR A 128 -5.03 9.71 -27.49
N PHE A 129 -5.14 9.96 -28.80
CA PHE A 129 -4.59 11.13 -29.48
C PHE A 129 -5.70 12.16 -29.75
N VAL A 130 -5.46 13.43 -29.40
CA VAL A 130 -6.42 14.51 -29.64
C VAL A 130 -6.71 14.65 -31.14
N HIS A 131 -7.99 14.69 -31.55
CA HIS A 131 -8.40 14.87 -32.95
C HIS A 131 -9.53 15.90 -33.09
N LYS A 132 -9.79 16.32 -34.33
CA LYS A 132 -10.69 17.45 -34.65
C LYS A 132 -12.16 17.28 -34.20
N ASN A 133 -12.62 16.06 -33.96
CA ASN A 133 -14.00 15.80 -33.54
C ASN A 133 -14.15 15.73 -32.01
N MET A 134 -13.06 15.90 -31.25
CA MET A 134 -13.12 16.06 -29.80
C MET A 134 -13.47 17.51 -29.45
N THR A 135 -14.04 17.71 -28.26
CA THR A 135 -14.27 19.04 -27.69
C THR A 135 -12.99 19.87 -27.72
N ALA A 136 -13.07 21.10 -28.24
CA ALA A 136 -11.94 22.02 -28.47
C ALA A 136 -10.80 21.49 -29.38
N GLY A 137 -10.95 20.31 -30.00
CA GLY A 137 -9.92 19.71 -30.87
C GLY A 137 -9.85 20.32 -32.28
N ASN A 138 -10.89 21.01 -32.71
CA ASN A 138 -10.98 21.77 -33.97
C ASN A 138 -10.30 23.15 -33.88
N ILE A 139 -9.97 23.61 -32.68
CA ILE A 139 -9.35 24.90 -32.43
C ILE A 139 -7.92 24.88 -32.99
N ARG A 140 -7.50 25.98 -33.61
CA ARG A 140 -6.16 26.10 -34.18
C ARG A 140 -5.11 26.03 -33.07
N ARG A 141 -4.10 25.17 -33.26
CA ARG A 141 -2.95 25.07 -32.37
C ARG A 141 -2.08 26.32 -32.48
N MET A 142 -1.56 26.78 -31.35
CA MET A 142 -0.69 27.96 -31.27
C MET A 142 0.75 27.60 -30.87
N ILE A 143 0.94 26.64 -29.97
CA ILE A 143 2.25 26.32 -29.38
C ILE A 143 2.64 24.85 -29.47
N SER A 144 1.70 23.97 -29.81
CA SER A 144 1.87 22.51 -29.84
C SER A 144 2.25 21.95 -31.23
N ASP A 145 2.43 22.77 -32.26
CA ASP A 145 2.99 22.31 -33.53
C ASP A 145 4.48 21.93 -33.33
N GLY A 146 4.88 20.77 -33.86
CA GLY A 146 6.20 20.16 -33.59
C GLY A 146 6.21 19.17 -32.42
N LEU A 147 5.11 19.05 -31.67
CA LEU A 147 4.96 18.07 -30.59
C LEU A 147 4.96 16.65 -31.16
N VAL A 148 5.82 15.79 -30.62
CA VAL A 148 5.73 14.34 -30.84
C VAL A 148 5.13 13.71 -29.60
N GLU A 149 3.96 13.11 -29.75
CA GLU A 149 3.31 12.34 -28.69
C GLU A 149 3.62 10.85 -28.87
N ILE A 150 3.69 10.09 -27.78
CA ILE A 150 3.85 8.64 -27.77
C ILE A 150 2.78 7.97 -26.92
N SER A 151 2.29 6.82 -27.38
CA SER A 151 1.40 5.93 -26.62
C SER A 151 1.80 4.47 -26.89
N TRP A 152 1.27 3.54 -26.10
CA TRP A 152 1.63 2.13 -26.18
C TRP A 152 0.37 1.27 -26.30
N TYR A 153 0.42 0.31 -27.23
CA TYR A 153 -0.54 -0.78 -27.27
C TYR A 153 0.04 -2.00 -26.56
N LEU A 154 -0.68 -2.51 -25.57
CA LEU A 154 -0.26 -3.64 -24.74
C LEU A 154 -1.30 -4.77 -24.82
N PRO A 155 -0.95 -5.94 -25.37
CA PRO A 155 -1.90 -7.05 -25.48
C PRO A 155 -2.23 -7.67 -24.12
N CYS A 156 -3.48 -8.10 -23.95
CA CYS A 156 -3.94 -8.86 -22.77
C CYS A 156 -3.69 -10.38 -22.91
N GLY A 157 -3.23 -10.84 -24.08
CA GLY A 157 -2.96 -12.23 -24.43
C GLY A 157 -4.22 -13.04 -24.73
N LYS A 158 -5.32 -12.37 -25.09
CA LYS A 158 -6.55 -13.01 -25.60
C LYS A 158 -6.69 -12.63 -27.07
N GLN A 159 -6.45 -13.59 -27.96
CA GLN A 159 -6.48 -13.38 -29.43
C GLN A 159 -7.80 -12.79 -29.96
N ASN A 160 -8.92 -13.00 -29.25
CA ASN A 160 -10.23 -12.47 -29.65
C ASN A 160 -10.41 -10.97 -29.30
N ILE A 161 -9.58 -10.42 -28.41
CA ILE A 161 -9.66 -9.03 -27.93
C ILE A 161 -8.44 -8.22 -28.41
N ASP A 162 -7.29 -8.87 -28.56
CA ASP A 162 -6.06 -8.19 -28.92
C ASP A 162 -6.02 -7.81 -30.41
N VAL A 163 -5.64 -6.55 -30.67
CA VAL A 163 -5.42 -5.98 -31.99
C VAL A 163 -4.05 -6.40 -32.55
N PHE A 164 -3.03 -6.38 -31.69
CA PHE A 164 -1.67 -6.82 -32.01
C PHE A 164 -1.26 -7.92 -31.02
N THR A 165 -0.49 -8.90 -31.48
CA THR A 165 0.00 -9.99 -30.64
C THR A 165 1.23 -9.60 -29.82
N GLU A 166 1.98 -8.61 -30.28
CA GLU A 166 3.14 -8.02 -29.58
C GLU A 166 2.82 -6.60 -29.11
N PRO A 167 3.46 -6.14 -28.01
CA PRO A 167 3.36 -4.74 -27.59
C PRO A 167 4.04 -3.81 -28.61
N VAL A 168 3.40 -2.67 -28.88
CA VAL A 168 3.85 -1.69 -29.90
C VAL A 168 3.81 -0.28 -29.33
N ALA A 169 4.88 0.49 -29.53
CA ALA A 169 4.88 1.92 -29.26
C ALA A 169 4.42 2.69 -30.51
N VAL A 170 3.54 3.68 -30.35
CA VAL A 170 2.98 4.49 -31.42
C VAL A 170 3.30 5.95 -31.18
N ALA A 171 4.02 6.58 -32.10
CA ALA A 171 4.37 7.99 -32.04
C ALA A 171 3.62 8.82 -33.09
N ASN A 172 3.24 10.05 -32.73
CA ASN A 172 2.46 10.95 -33.56
C ASN A 172 3.06 12.36 -33.57
N LEU A 173 3.58 12.80 -34.72
CA LEU A 173 4.11 14.17 -34.91
C LEU A 173 2.98 15.15 -35.24
N ARG A 174 2.82 16.20 -34.45
CA ARG A 174 1.88 17.31 -34.72
C ARG A 174 2.54 18.35 -35.62
N GLY A 175 1.78 18.86 -36.59
CA GLY A 175 2.28 19.81 -37.58
C GLY A 175 2.54 19.19 -38.95
N ASP A 176 3.34 19.87 -39.76
CA ASP A 176 3.79 19.40 -41.07
C ASP A 176 5.28 19.05 -41.01
N VAL A 177 5.66 17.91 -41.58
CA VAL A 177 7.04 17.43 -41.63
C VAL A 177 7.96 18.43 -42.31
N CYS A 178 7.46 19.21 -43.29
CA CYS A 178 8.24 20.26 -43.95
C CYS A 178 8.77 21.33 -42.98
N SER A 179 8.02 21.63 -41.92
CA SER A 179 8.38 22.61 -40.90
C SER A 179 9.22 22.02 -39.76
N PHE A 180 9.21 20.69 -39.57
CA PHE A 180 9.76 20.00 -38.40
C PHE A 180 10.72 18.88 -38.80
N GLN A 181 11.75 19.23 -39.57
CA GLN A 181 12.71 18.28 -40.15
C GLN A 181 13.56 17.56 -39.08
N THR A 182 13.92 18.24 -37.99
CA THR A 182 14.70 17.66 -36.88
C THR A 182 13.93 16.55 -36.18
N GLN A 183 12.65 16.80 -35.87
CA GLN A 183 11.74 15.84 -35.25
C GLN A 183 11.47 14.66 -36.18
N PHE A 184 11.30 14.92 -37.48
CA PHE A 184 11.15 13.85 -38.48
C PHE A 184 12.39 12.97 -38.58
N SER A 185 13.58 13.58 -38.64
CA SER A 185 14.86 12.86 -38.67
C SER A 185 15.05 11.99 -37.42
N PHE A 186 14.66 12.49 -36.25
CA PHE A 186 14.66 11.73 -35.01
C PHE A 186 13.75 10.49 -35.09
N LEU A 187 12.52 10.65 -35.61
CA LEU A 187 11.57 9.54 -35.77
C LEU A 187 12.09 8.48 -36.77
N CYS A 188 12.70 8.88 -37.88
CA CYS A 188 13.28 7.97 -38.87
C CYS A 188 14.46 7.13 -38.34
N GLN A 189 15.14 7.59 -37.30
CA GLN A 189 16.27 6.87 -36.68
C GLN A 189 15.84 5.96 -35.51
N THR A 190 14.72 6.28 -34.86
CA THR A 190 14.24 5.59 -33.65
C THR A 190 13.08 4.64 -33.90
N SER A 191 12.37 4.79 -35.02
CA SER A 191 11.19 3.97 -35.34
C SER A 191 11.56 2.75 -36.22
N ALA A 192 10.81 1.67 -36.08
CA ALA A 192 10.84 0.55 -37.02
C ALA A 192 10.17 0.91 -38.35
N ALA A 193 9.08 1.69 -38.29
CA ALA A 193 8.40 2.20 -39.48
C ALA A 193 7.83 3.61 -39.27
N VAL A 194 7.72 4.36 -40.37
CA VAL A 194 7.14 5.70 -40.41
C VAL A 194 6.04 5.76 -41.48
N PHE A 195 4.81 6.03 -41.07
CA PHE A 195 3.63 6.20 -41.93
C PHE A 195 3.41 7.68 -42.23
N VAL A 196 3.57 8.06 -43.50
CA VAL A 196 3.44 9.43 -44.00
C VAL A 196 2.07 9.62 -44.64
N PHE A 197 1.25 10.49 -44.06
CA PHE A 197 -0.05 10.88 -44.59
C PHE A 197 0.13 12.03 -45.58
N CYS A 198 -0.25 11.83 -46.84
CA CYS A 198 -0.05 12.80 -47.90
C CYS A 198 -1.10 12.66 -49.02
N ASP A 199 -1.58 13.79 -49.53
CA ASP A 199 -2.51 13.84 -50.67
C ASP A 199 -1.85 14.40 -51.95
N ASP A 200 -0.70 15.07 -51.87
CA ASP A 200 0.08 15.56 -53.02
C ASP A 200 1.59 15.45 -52.77
N LEU A 201 2.27 14.66 -53.60
CA LEU A 201 3.71 14.40 -53.50
C LEU A 201 4.56 15.28 -54.45
N GLY A 202 3.95 16.23 -55.17
CA GLY A 202 4.58 16.92 -56.30
C GLY A 202 5.80 17.79 -56.02
N SER A 203 5.88 18.51 -54.89
CA SER A 203 6.95 19.49 -54.61
C SER A 203 7.87 19.15 -53.43
N ASP A 204 7.40 18.36 -52.46
CA ASP A 204 8.02 18.27 -51.12
C ASP A 204 8.76 16.93 -50.85
N CYS A 205 8.94 16.10 -51.89
CA CYS A 205 9.54 14.76 -51.78
C CYS A 205 11.03 14.72 -51.39
N SER A 206 11.76 15.84 -51.45
CA SER A 206 13.20 15.87 -51.12
C SER A 206 13.47 15.49 -49.65
N ILE A 207 12.53 15.78 -48.75
CA ILE A 207 12.63 15.49 -47.31
C ILE A 207 12.56 13.97 -47.03
N LEU A 208 11.94 13.20 -47.92
CA LEU A 208 11.86 11.74 -47.79
C LEU A 208 13.15 11.02 -48.22
N ASN A 209 14.10 11.73 -48.85
CA ASN A 209 15.39 11.22 -49.30
C ASN A 209 16.51 11.41 -48.25
N LEU A 210 16.18 11.40 -46.95
CA LEU A 210 17.20 11.43 -45.89
C LEU A 210 18.11 10.21 -46.03
N GLN A 211 19.34 10.41 -46.50
CA GLN A 211 20.38 9.40 -46.52
C GLN A 211 20.60 8.96 -45.05
N ASN A 212 20.40 7.67 -44.75
CA ASN A 212 20.47 7.03 -43.41
C ASN A 212 19.15 6.84 -42.64
N MET A 213 18.03 6.49 -43.29
CA MET A 213 16.84 6.00 -42.56
C MET A 213 17.02 4.55 -42.09
N LYS A 214 16.77 4.30 -40.79
CA LYS A 214 16.65 2.93 -40.25
C LYS A 214 15.23 2.39 -40.35
N ALA A 215 14.23 3.28 -40.37
CA ALA A 215 12.82 2.95 -40.43
C ALA A 215 12.33 2.61 -41.86
N HIS A 216 11.39 1.67 -41.97
CA HIS A 216 10.63 1.44 -43.21
C HIS A 216 9.58 2.54 -43.42
N LEU A 217 9.57 3.16 -44.59
CA LEU A 217 8.62 4.22 -44.92
C LEU A 217 7.35 3.65 -45.56
N PHE A 218 6.18 4.07 -45.08
CA PHE A 218 4.88 3.79 -45.70
C PHE A 218 4.18 5.08 -46.08
N ILE A 219 3.60 5.15 -47.27
CA ILE A 219 2.84 6.31 -47.74
C ILE A 219 1.35 5.97 -47.67
N VAL A 220 0.58 6.79 -46.96
CA VAL A 220 -0.88 6.67 -46.82
C VAL A 220 -1.55 7.83 -47.55
N CYS A 221 -2.34 7.51 -48.57
CA CYS A 221 -2.92 8.50 -49.46
C CYS A 221 -4.35 8.12 -49.92
N THR A 222 -5.10 9.13 -50.37
CA THR A 222 -6.43 8.94 -50.96
C THR A 222 -6.35 8.63 -52.45
N ALA A 223 -7.39 8.02 -53.03
CA ALA A 223 -7.44 7.70 -54.47
C ALA A 223 -7.40 8.94 -55.40
N GLU A 224 -7.66 10.14 -54.86
CA GLU A 224 -7.60 11.40 -55.60
C GLU A 224 -6.22 12.07 -55.53
N ALA A 225 -5.28 11.49 -54.76
CA ALA A 225 -3.94 12.00 -54.59
C ALA A 225 -3.10 11.85 -55.87
N GLN A 226 -2.49 12.95 -56.33
CA GLN A 226 -1.61 12.95 -57.49
C GLN A 226 -0.19 12.52 -57.07
N ILE A 227 0.11 11.23 -57.21
CA ILE A 227 1.45 10.69 -56.90
C ILE A 227 2.27 10.65 -58.19
N TYR A 228 3.06 11.69 -58.42
CA TYR A 228 3.82 11.84 -59.68
C TYR A 228 5.07 10.96 -59.81
N ASP A 229 5.51 10.27 -58.74
CA ASP A 229 6.76 9.49 -58.76
C ASP A 229 6.67 8.17 -57.94
N VAL A 230 5.78 7.26 -58.36
CA VAL A 230 5.55 5.95 -57.71
C VAL A 230 6.73 4.98 -57.92
N THR A 231 7.69 5.30 -58.78
CA THR A 231 8.81 4.42 -59.19
C THR A 231 9.92 4.31 -58.15
N ARG A 232 9.95 5.17 -57.11
CA ARG A 232 11.00 5.20 -56.07
C ARG A 232 10.68 4.37 -54.82
N PHE A 233 9.44 3.96 -54.63
CA PHE A 233 9.00 3.20 -53.46
C PHE A 233 8.56 1.80 -53.88
N GLU A 234 8.87 0.79 -53.07
CA GLU A 234 8.41 -0.56 -53.34
C GLU A 234 6.87 -0.60 -53.30
N LYS A 235 6.24 -1.35 -54.21
CA LYS A 235 4.76 -1.33 -54.38
C LYS A 235 3.98 -1.68 -53.10
N HIS A 236 4.60 -2.36 -52.14
CA HIS A 236 4.00 -2.77 -50.87
C HIS A 236 4.05 -1.67 -49.79
N SER A 237 4.79 -0.58 -50.01
CA SER A 237 4.92 0.54 -49.08
C SER A 237 3.83 1.62 -49.24
N ILE A 238 2.87 1.45 -50.15
CA ILE A 238 1.82 2.45 -50.44
C ILE A 238 0.44 1.91 -50.07
N ILE A 239 -0.24 2.59 -49.15
CA ILE A 239 -1.58 2.27 -48.67
C ILE A 239 -2.56 3.30 -49.22
N ARG A 240 -3.37 2.88 -50.20
CA ARG A 240 -4.40 3.73 -50.83
C ARG A 240 -5.79 3.52 -50.22
N LYS A 241 -6.49 4.63 -49.94
CA LYS A 241 -7.93 4.67 -49.66
C LYS A 241 -8.72 4.86 -50.96
N ASP A 242 -9.43 3.82 -51.37
CA ASP A 242 -10.36 3.90 -52.50
C ASP A 242 -11.67 4.60 -52.12
N LYS A 243 -12.39 5.20 -53.09
CA LYS A 243 -13.65 5.94 -52.82
C LYS A 243 -14.77 5.08 -52.20
N GLN A 244 -14.72 3.76 -52.38
CA GLN A 244 -15.67 2.81 -51.80
C GLN A 244 -15.21 2.27 -50.43
N MET A 245 -13.99 2.61 -49.98
CA MET A 245 -13.46 2.13 -48.71
C MET A 245 -13.86 3.04 -47.55
N ASN A 246 -14.42 2.44 -46.49
CA ASN A 246 -14.64 3.13 -45.23
C ASN A 246 -13.36 3.17 -44.38
N ASP A 247 -13.37 3.98 -43.32
CA ASP A 247 -12.20 4.15 -42.45
C ASP A 247 -11.77 2.83 -41.79
N ALA A 248 -12.73 1.98 -41.39
CA ALA A 248 -12.46 0.67 -40.82
C ALA A 248 -11.64 -0.27 -41.73
N GLN A 249 -11.88 -0.24 -43.05
CA GLN A 249 -11.12 -1.06 -44.00
C GLN A 249 -9.68 -0.57 -44.17
N ILE A 250 -9.44 0.75 -44.08
CA ILE A 250 -8.08 1.32 -44.11
C ILE A 250 -7.35 0.99 -42.82
N VAL A 251 -8.01 1.13 -41.68
CA VAL A 251 -7.48 0.75 -40.36
C VAL A 251 -7.05 -0.71 -40.37
N LYS A 252 -7.82 -1.61 -41.00
CA LYS A 252 -7.41 -3.01 -41.18
C LYS A 252 -6.14 -3.17 -42.02
N LYS A 253 -6.00 -2.41 -43.12
CA LYS A 253 -4.76 -2.40 -43.93
C LYS A 253 -3.56 -1.86 -43.12
N LEU A 254 -3.76 -0.78 -42.35
CA LEU A 254 -2.73 -0.20 -41.48
C LEU A 254 -2.29 -1.20 -40.41
N ARG A 255 -3.24 -1.88 -39.75
CA ARG A 255 -2.93 -2.92 -38.76
C ARG A 255 -2.15 -4.09 -39.35
N SER A 256 -2.50 -4.52 -40.57
CA SER A 256 -1.73 -5.54 -41.29
C SER A 256 -0.31 -5.06 -41.54
N ALA A 257 -0.14 -3.88 -42.13
CA ALA A 257 1.18 -3.33 -42.43
C ALA A 257 2.05 -3.17 -41.17
N VAL A 258 1.47 -2.69 -40.06
CA VAL A 258 2.18 -2.64 -38.77
C VAL A 258 2.60 -4.04 -38.34
N THR A 259 1.71 -5.03 -38.40
CA THR A 259 2.01 -6.43 -38.04
C THR A 259 3.09 -7.05 -38.93
N ASP A 260 3.09 -6.73 -40.21
CA ASP A 260 4.06 -7.23 -41.18
C ASP A 260 5.45 -6.64 -40.91
N VAL A 261 5.54 -5.33 -40.65
CA VAL A 261 6.79 -4.68 -40.21
C VAL A 261 7.32 -5.33 -38.93
N MET A 262 6.45 -5.62 -37.95
CA MET A 262 6.89 -6.26 -36.71
C MET A 262 7.52 -7.64 -36.93
N LYS A 263 7.04 -8.38 -37.95
CA LYS A 263 7.57 -9.71 -38.31
C LYS A 263 8.85 -9.62 -39.14
N GLU A 264 8.90 -8.68 -40.08
CA GLU A 264 10.00 -8.56 -41.06
C GLU A 264 11.21 -7.79 -40.51
N ASN A 265 10.98 -6.72 -39.74
CA ASN A 265 12.03 -5.91 -39.15
C ASN A 265 11.69 -5.54 -37.70
N PRO A 266 12.08 -6.39 -36.73
CA PRO A 266 11.84 -6.14 -35.31
C PRO A 266 12.86 -5.13 -34.77
N HIS A 267 13.02 -3.97 -35.42
CA HIS A 267 13.84 -2.89 -34.89
C HIS A 267 13.18 -2.37 -33.58
N LYS A 268 13.57 -3.00 -32.48
CA LYS A 268 13.16 -2.64 -31.12
C LYS A 268 14.17 -1.63 -30.60
N PHE A 269 13.67 -0.55 -30.01
CA PHE A 269 14.51 0.56 -29.57
C PHE A 269 14.05 1.03 -28.19
N LYS A 270 14.96 1.03 -27.21
CA LYS A 270 14.65 1.50 -25.86
C LYS A 270 14.54 3.01 -25.86
N VAL A 271 13.53 3.55 -25.19
CA VAL A 271 13.41 5.00 -24.98
C VAL A 271 14.63 5.53 -24.21
N GLN A 272 15.23 4.71 -23.32
CA GLN A 272 16.48 5.03 -22.62
C GLN A 272 17.69 5.28 -23.54
N GLU A 273 17.70 4.74 -24.76
CA GLU A 273 18.81 4.89 -25.71
C GLU A 273 18.63 6.08 -26.66
N MET A 274 17.42 6.69 -26.66
CA MET A 274 17.09 7.84 -27.51
C MET A 274 17.95 9.10 -27.25
N PRO A 275 18.51 9.37 -26.05
CA PRO A 275 19.41 10.49 -25.84
C PRO A 275 20.62 10.51 -26.80
N GLY A 276 21.18 9.36 -27.16
CA GLY A 276 22.31 9.29 -28.10
C GLY A 276 21.94 9.85 -29.49
N VAL A 277 20.72 9.54 -29.95
CA VAL A 277 20.17 10.08 -31.19
C VAL A 277 19.80 11.55 -31.04
N ALA A 278 19.19 11.92 -29.91
CA ALA A 278 18.78 13.29 -29.61
C ALA A 278 19.97 14.26 -29.62
N HIS A 279 21.07 13.93 -28.94
CA HIS A 279 22.28 14.75 -28.92
C HIS A 279 22.91 14.90 -30.31
N THR A 280 22.89 13.84 -31.13
CA THR A 280 23.39 13.89 -32.52
C THR A 280 22.59 14.89 -33.38
N LEU A 281 21.30 15.05 -33.07
CA LEU A 281 20.37 15.96 -33.75
C LEU A 281 20.20 17.30 -33.03
N ASN A 282 21.04 17.61 -32.02
CA ASN A 282 20.95 18.82 -31.19
C ASN A 282 19.59 19.03 -30.49
N ILE A 283 18.91 17.94 -30.14
CA ILE A 283 17.69 17.94 -29.32
C ILE A 283 18.12 17.92 -27.84
N LEU A 284 17.52 18.79 -27.02
CA LEU A 284 17.80 18.84 -25.58
C LEU A 284 17.22 17.60 -24.87
N VAL A 285 17.81 17.15 -23.77
CA VAL A 285 17.29 16.04 -22.97
C VAL A 285 17.03 16.52 -21.54
N ASP A 286 15.84 16.26 -21.02
CA ASP A 286 15.42 16.67 -19.67
C ASP A 286 16.16 15.93 -18.53
N GLU A 287 16.85 14.82 -18.82
CA GLU A 287 17.69 14.04 -17.89
C GLU A 287 19.12 14.62 -17.71
N ASP A 288 19.47 15.72 -18.40
CA ASP A 288 20.83 16.26 -18.38
C ASP A 288 21.20 17.04 -17.09
N GLY A 289 22.50 17.28 -16.88
CA GLY A 289 23.01 18.16 -15.82
C GLY A 289 22.92 17.56 -14.41
N VAL A 290 22.09 18.17 -13.55
CA VAL A 290 21.92 17.77 -12.13
C VAL A 290 21.35 16.35 -12.03
N CYS A 291 20.39 16.01 -12.88
CA CYS A 291 19.74 14.71 -12.89
C CYS A 291 20.74 13.57 -13.20
N LEU A 292 21.61 13.76 -14.21
CA LEU A 292 22.66 12.79 -14.54
C LEU A 292 23.72 12.63 -13.44
N ARG A 293 24.06 13.70 -12.72
CA ARG A 293 24.98 13.62 -11.56
C ARG A 293 24.36 12.80 -10.42
N ALA A 294 23.09 13.08 -10.09
CA ALA A 294 22.33 12.33 -9.10
C ALA A 294 22.22 10.84 -9.48
N LYS A 295 22.00 10.54 -10.76
CA LYS A 295 21.97 9.17 -11.29
C LYS A 295 23.28 8.43 -11.05
N LYS A 296 24.43 9.04 -11.38
CA LYS A 296 25.75 8.42 -11.18
C LYS A 296 26.00 8.05 -9.72
N ARG A 297 25.51 8.88 -8.78
CA ARG A 297 25.60 8.61 -7.33
C ARG A 297 24.68 7.48 -6.90
N ALA A 298 23.44 7.44 -7.40
CA ALA A 298 22.54 6.32 -7.14
C ALA A 298 23.13 5.01 -7.69
N ASP A 299 23.63 5.03 -8.93
CA ASP A 299 24.27 3.89 -9.58
C ASP A 299 25.49 3.38 -8.80
N SER A 300 26.28 4.22 -8.15
CA SER A 300 27.42 3.75 -7.35
C SER A 300 27.02 2.90 -6.14
N ILE A 301 25.81 3.11 -5.60
CA ILE A 301 25.28 2.33 -4.48
C ILE A 301 24.62 1.05 -5.03
N THR A 302 23.82 1.18 -6.10
CA THR A 302 22.98 0.06 -6.56
C THR A 302 23.70 -0.96 -7.44
N LYS A 303 24.88 -0.64 -7.99
CA LYS A 303 25.65 -1.55 -8.86
C LYS A 303 26.06 -2.86 -8.20
N ASN A 304 26.22 -2.88 -6.88
CA ASN A 304 26.67 -4.05 -6.14
C ASN A 304 25.51 -4.90 -5.59
N ILE A 305 24.25 -4.55 -5.92
CA ILE A 305 23.06 -5.23 -5.43
C ILE A 305 22.70 -6.36 -6.39
N ASP A 306 23.35 -7.51 -6.22
CA ASP A 306 23.01 -8.72 -6.99
C ASP A 306 21.86 -9.50 -6.34
N CYS A 307 21.88 -9.65 -5.01
CA CYS A 307 20.88 -10.39 -4.25
C CYS A 307 20.39 -9.55 -3.06
N ILE A 308 19.09 -9.22 -3.06
CA ILE A 308 18.50 -8.28 -2.09
C ILE A 308 18.59 -8.79 -0.64
N PRO A 309 18.21 -10.04 -0.32
CA PRO A 309 18.31 -10.54 1.06
C PRO A 309 19.75 -10.55 1.60
N SER A 310 20.74 -10.96 0.80
CA SER A 310 22.15 -10.95 1.25
C SER A 310 22.71 -9.54 1.36
N TYR A 311 22.28 -8.62 0.48
CA TYR A 311 22.63 -7.21 0.57
C TYR A 311 22.09 -6.60 1.88
N LYS A 312 20.83 -6.85 2.25
CA LYS A 312 20.26 -6.38 3.53
C LYS A 312 21.08 -6.85 4.72
N ASN A 313 21.42 -8.13 4.78
CA ASN A 313 22.18 -8.69 5.90
C ASN A 313 23.62 -8.15 6.00
N SER A 314 24.22 -7.72 4.88
CA SER A 314 25.61 -7.23 4.84
C SER A 314 25.73 -5.71 5.01
N GLN A 315 24.88 -4.95 4.32
CA GLN A 315 24.95 -3.48 4.25
C GLN A 315 23.94 -2.77 5.16
N LEU A 316 22.85 -3.46 5.57
CA LEU A 316 21.77 -2.91 6.39
C LEU A 316 21.51 -3.74 7.68
N PRO A 317 22.54 -4.06 8.50
CA PRO A 317 22.39 -4.97 9.64
C PRO A 317 21.60 -4.37 10.81
N LEU A 318 21.56 -3.05 10.98
CA LEU A 318 21.06 -2.42 12.21
C LEU A 318 19.55 -2.51 12.36
N GLN A 319 18.82 -2.53 11.24
CA GLN A 319 17.37 -2.75 11.21
C GLN A 319 16.97 -4.24 11.23
N GLY A 320 17.95 -5.16 11.28
CA GLY A 320 17.73 -6.60 11.25
C GLY A 320 17.37 -7.19 12.62
N ASP A 321 18.03 -8.29 12.98
CA ASP A 321 17.68 -9.07 14.18
C ASP A 321 17.92 -8.31 15.49
N ILE A 322 18.92 -7.42 15.54
CA ILE A 322 19.19 -6.60 16.73
C ILE A 322 17.99 -5.71 17.07
N TRP A 323 17.39 -5.08 16.05
CA TRP A 323 16.23 -4.21 16.25
C TRP A 323 14.98 -5.01 16.67
N LYS A 324 14.75 -6.19 16.08
CA LYS A 324 13.66 -7.08 16.49
C LYS A 324 13.82 -7.55 17.94
N ARG A 325 15.05 -7.89 18.36
CA ARG A 325 15.36 -8.28 19.74
C ARG A 325 15.13 -7.12 20.70
N LEU A 326 15.56 -5.91 20.35
CA LEU A 326 15.31 -4.69 21.14
C LEU A 326 13.81 -4.46 21.34
N THR A 327 12.99 -4.60 20.29
CA THR A 327 11.53 -4.48 20.42
C THR A 327 10.95 -5.54 21.36
N ALA A 328 11.40 -6.81 21.25
CA ALA A 328 10.94 -7.87 22.14
C ALA A 328 11.23 -7.54 23.61
N LEU A 329 12.46 -7.08 23.91
CA LEU A 329 12.86 -6.66 25.26
C LEU A 329 12.09 -5.42 25.76
N GLU A 330 11.73 -4.49 24.88
CA GLU A 330 10.85 -3.36 25.22
C GLU A 330 9.45 -3.81 25.59
N LYS A 331 8.88 -4.77 24.86
CA LYS A 331 7.58 -5.36 25.18
C LYS A 331 7.63 -6.18 26.47
N GLU A 332 8.71 -6.91 26.72
CA GLU A 332 8.91 -7.66 27.97
C GLU A 332 9.04 -6.74 29.19
N GLU A 333 9.80 -5.65 29.10
CA GLU A 333 9.90 -4.66 30.19
C GLU A 333 8.51 -4.08 30.54
N CYS A 334 7.66 -3.84 29.54
CA CYS A 334 6.34 -3.28 29.76
C CYS A 334 5.38 -4.26 30.47
N LYS A 335 5.58 -5.57 30.30
CA LYS A 335 4.72 -6.62 30.90
C LYS A 335 5.05 -6.95 32.36
N LEU A 336 6.25 -6.62 32.85
CA LEU A 336 6.77 -7.03 34.17
C LEU A 336 6.30 -6.19 35.37
N ASN A 337 5.21 -5.42 35.27
CA ASN A 337 4.73 -4.51 36.33
C ASN A 337 4.11 -5.18 37.58
N THR A 338 4.43 -6.45 37.88
CA THR A 338 4.13 -7.07 39.18
C THR A 338 5.30 -6.88 40.16
N ALA A 339 5.00 -6.76 41.47
CA ALA A 339 5.94 -6.39 42.55
C ALA A 339 7.18 -7.30 42.73
N VAL A 340 7.36 -8.33 41.90
CA VAL A 340 8.50 -9.26 41.87
C VAL A 340 9.54 -8.85 40.79
N GLY A 341 9.27 -7.81 39.98
CA GLY A 341 10.00 -7.50 38.74
C GLY A 341 11.15 -6.48 38.81
N GLU A 342 11.49 -5.88 39.96
CA GLU A 342 12.53 -4.83 39.99
C GLU A 342 13.94 -5.34 39.65
N MET A 343 14.30 -6.56 40.07
CA MET A 343 15.60 -7.16 39.79
C MET A 343 15.77 -7.51 38.30
N ASN A 344 14.71 -8.00 37.66
CA ASN A 344 14.68 -8.32 36.23
C ASN A 344 14.72 -7.06 35.34
N ARG A 345 14.25 -5.91 35.85
CA ARG A 345 14.22 -4.65 35.07
C ARG A 345 15.62 -4.07 34.84
N SER A 346 16.52 -4.18 35.80
CA SER A 346 17.93 -3.79 35.61
C SER A 346 18.64 -4.68 34.60
N GLU A 347 18.37 -5.99 34.63
CA GLU A 347 18.96 -6.96 33.68
C GLU A 347 18.49 -6.67 32.25
N LEU A 348 17.19 -6.43 32.04
CA LEU A 348 16.63 -6.06 30.73
C LEU A 348 17.18 -4.73 30.21
N LYS A 349 17.43 -3.76 31.09
CA LYS A 349 18.06 -2.48 30.70
C LYS A 349 19.51 -2.69 30.26
N GLN A 350 20.25 -3.53 30.98
CA GLN A 350 21.63 -3.86 30.62
C GLN A 350 21.69 -4.59 29.26
N GLU A 351 20.80 -5.56 29.01
CA GLU A 351 20.73 -6.26 27.73
C GLU A 351 20.42 -5.30 26.57
N LYS A 352 19.54 -4.31 26.77
CA LYS A 352 19.27 -3.26 25.77
C LYS A 352 20.49 -2.39 25.48
N GLU A 353 21.23 -1.99 26.52
CA GLU A 353 22.46 -1.20 26.36
C GLU A 353 23.54 -1.99 25.62
N GLU A 354 23.67 -3.30 25.90
CA GLU A 354 24.59 -4.20 25.20
C GLU A 354 24.23 -4.32 23.70
N LEU A 355 22.95 -4.49 23.37
CA LEU A 355 22.49 -4.52 21.98
C LEU A 355 22.69 -3.18 21.25
N ARG A 356 22.54 -2.04 21.94
CA ARG A 356 22.85 -0.71 21.36
C ARG A 356 24.35 -0.52 21.14
N LYS A 357 25.21 -1.06 22.00
CA LYS A 357 26.67 -1.10 21.79
C LYS A 357 27.05 -2.02 20.64
N GLU A 358 26.35 -3.14 20.48
CA GLU A 358 26.50 -4.02 19.31
C GLU A 358 26.10 -3.31 18.01
N GLN A 359 25.01 -2.54 17.99
CA GLN A 359 24.67 -1.70 16.83
C GLN A 359 25.79 -0.72 16.48
N LEU A 360 26.40 -0.07 17.48
CA LEU A 360 27.51 0.86 17.26
C LEU A 360 28.78 0.17 16.73
N SER A 361 29.04 -1.07 17.15
CA SER A 361 30.25 -1.80 16.74
C SER A 361 30.26 -2.16 15.25
N HIS A 362 29.09 -2.24 14.62
CA HIS A 362 28.96 -2.52 13.18
C HIS A 362 29.45 -1.37 12.29
N GLY A 363 29.49 -0.15 12.82
CA GLY A 363 29.96 1.06 12.13
C GLY A 363 29.10 1.50 10.95
N ILE A 364 29.51 2.60 10.29
CA ILE A 364 28.87 3.06 9.05
C ILE A 364 29.47 2.25 7.88
N LYS A 365 28.62 1.52 7.16
CA LYS A 365 29.01 0.80 5.93
C LYS A 365 29.21 1.77 4.76
N ASP A 366 30.03 1.38 3.78
CA ASP A 366 30.39 2.23 2.63
C ASP A 366 29.15 2.71 1.85
N ASP A 367 28.18 1.83 1.60
CA ASP A 367 26.96 2.17 0.86
C ASP A 367 26.05 3.13 1.64
N ILE A 368 25.99 3.00 2.98
CA ILE A 368 25.27 3.95 3.84
C ILE A 368 26.00 5.29 3.93
N SER A 369 27.33 5.30 3.95
CA SER A 369 28.11 6.55 3.88
C SER A 369 27.83 7.28 2.57
N ASN A 370 27.85 6.58 1.44
CA ASN A 370 27.52 7.14 0.13
C ASN A 370 26.08 7.66 0.07
N PHE A 371 25.14 6.96 0.72
CA PHE A 371 23.75 7.39 0.85
C PHE A 371 23.62 8.67 1.69
N ILE A 372 24.29 8.75 2.85
CA ILE A 372 24.36 9.95 3.69
C ILE A 372 24.95 11.14 2.92
N ASP A 373 26.00 10.92 2.14
CA ASP A 373 26.58 11.95 1.28
C ASP A 373 25.61 12.41 0.17
N GLY A 374 24.81 11.48 -0.36
CA GLY A 374 23.70 11.80 -1.26
C GLY A 374 22.60 12.63 -0.61
N LEU A 375 22.27 12.37 0.66
CA LEU A 375 21.34 13.19 1.44
C LEU A 375 21.89 14.59 1.72
N LYS A 376 23.19 14.70 2.00
CA LYS A 376 23.89 15.97 2.24
C LYS A 376 24.17 16.78 0.97
N SER A 377 23.82 16.25 -0.21
CA SER A 377 23.95 16.97 -1.47
C SER A 377 23.10 18.26 -1.52
N SER A 378 23.33 19.05 -2.57
CA SER A 378 22.63 20.32 -2.79
C SER A 378 21.11 20.14 -2.81
N ARG A 379 20.37 21.21 -2.46
CA ARG A 379 18.90 21.20 -2.41
C ARG A 379 18.26 20.77 -3.74
N GLU A 380 18.91 21.06 -4.86
CA GLU A 380 18.44 20.69 -6.19
C GLU A 380 18.78 19.24 -6.55
N GLU A 381 19.96 18.73 -6.17
CA GLU A 381 20.39 17.36 -6.50
C GLU A 381 19.71 16.29 -5.64
N ARG A 382 19.46 16.59 -4.37
CA ARG A 382 18.93 15.65 -3.38
C ARG A 382 17.60 14.98 -3.80
N PRO A 383 16.57 15.70 -4.29
CA PRO A 383 15.33 15.07 -4.73
C PRO A 383 15.54 14.14 -5.93
N TYR A 384 16.41 14.52 -6.89
CA TYR A 384 16.75 13.66 -8.02
C TYR A 384 17.48 12.39 -7.56
N PHE A 385 18.39 12.51 -6.59
CA PHE A 385 19.11 11.35 -6.04
C PHE A 385 18.14 10.36 -5.41
N LEU A 386 17.23 10.83 -4.55
CA LEU A 386 16.23 9.98 -3.90
C LEU A 386 15.27 9.35 -4.91
N LYS A 387 14.82 10.11 -5.93
CA LYS A 387 13.96 9.56 -6.97
C LYS A 387 14.70 8.52 -7.82
N TRP A 388 15.98 8.73 -8.16
CA TRP A 388 16.79 7.72 -8.85
C TRP A 388 16.98 6.46 -8.03
N MET A 389 17.29 6.59 -6.74
CA MET A 389 17.35 5.45 -5.82
C MET A 389 16.04 4.66 -5.84
N LYS A 390 14.88 5.34 -5.71
CA LYS A 390 13.56 4.70 -5.80
C LYS A 390 13.39 3.96 -7.13
N LEU A 391 13.61 4.63 -8.27
CA LEU A 391 13.44 4.03 -9.60
C LEU A 391 14.32 2.78 -9.81
N ILE A 392 15.58 2.84 -9.40
CA ILE A 392 16.52 1.71 -9.58
C ILE A 392 16.17 0.55 -8.65
N LEU A 393 15.93 0.82 -7.36
CA LEU A 393 15.54 -0.20 -6.39
C LEU A 393 14.22 -0.88 -6.76
N ASP A 394 13.25 -0.10 -7.25
CA ASP A 394 11.97 -0.61 -7.76
C ASP A 394 12.17 -1.55 -8.96
N ASN A 395 13.09 -1.23 -9.87
CA ASN A 395 13.42 -2.11 -11.00
C ASN A 395 14.11 -3.40 -10.53
N LEU A 396 15.07 -3.30 -9.61
CA LEU A 396 15.78 -4.46 -9.05
C LEU A 396 14.84 -5.41 -8.32
N SER A 397 13.97 -4.89 -7.45
CA SER A 397 12.97 -5.73 -6.78
C SER A 397 11.98 -6.33 -7.77
N ARG A 398 11.56 -5.63 -8.82
CA ARG A 398 10.65 -6.22 -9.82
C ARG A 398 11.28 -7.42 -10.53
N ALA A 399 12.55 -7.32 -10.92
CA ALA A 399 13.28 -8.42 -11.54
C ALA A 399 13.42 -9.63 -10.59
N CYS A 400 13.78 -9.40 -9.32
CA CYS A 400 13.87 -10.47 -8.34
C CYS A 400 12.51 -11.10 -8.00
N LEU A 401 11.46 -10.27 -7.89
CA LEU A 401 10.10 -10.72 -7.58
C LEU A 401 9.46 -11.50 -8.73
N SER A 402 9.78 -11.20 -10.00
CA SER A 402 9.23 -11.96 -11.13
C SER A 402 9.68 -13.41 -11.12
N ASP A 403 10.95 -13.66 -10.76
CA ASP A 403 11.49 -15.02 -10.67
C ASP A 403 10.84 -15.78 -9.50
N LEU A 404 10.77 -15.15 -8.32
CA LEU A 404 10.15 -15.77 -7.13
C LEU A 404 8.65 -16.04 -7.30
N ARG A 405 7.91 -15.18 -8.02
CA ARG A 405 6.49 -15.42 -8.34
C ARG A 405 6.28 -16.59 -9.26
N LYS A 406 7.18 -16.77 -10.23
CA LYS A 406 7.15 -17.92 -11.12
C LYS A 406 7.33 -19.21 -10.32
N ASP A 407 8.33 -19.24 -9.43
CA ASP A 407 8.57 -20.38 -8.54
C ASP A 407 7.36 -20.63 -7.61
N TYR A 408 6.79 -19.58 -7.02
CA TYR A 408 5.59 -19.69 -6.18
C TYR A 408 4.42 -20.33 -6.92
N LYS A 409 4.16 -19.89 -8.15
CA LYS A 409 3.05 -20.39 -8.97
C LYS A 409 3.25 -21.83 -9.42
N ASP A 410 4.47 -22.17 -9.89
CA ASP A 410 4.81 -23.54 -10.29
C ASP A 410 4.61 -24.49 -9.10
N MET A 411 5.01 -24.07 -7.89
CA MET A 411 4.80 -24.84 -6.67
C MET A 411 3.31 -24.95 -6.28
N CYS A 412 2.51 -23.89 -6.39
CA CYS A 412 1.07 -23.95 -6.14
C CYS A 412 0.33 -24.86 -7.13
N GLN A 413 0.76 -24.92 -8.39
CA GLN A 413 0.13 -25.75 -9.42
C GLN A 413 0.52 -27.22 -9.32
N HIS A 414 1.77 -27.52 -8.94
CA HIS A 414 2.29 -28.88 -8.93
C HIS A 414 2.32 -29.54 -7.55
N SER A 415 2.26 -28.79 -6.44
CA SER A 415 2.36 -29.34 -5.07
C SER A 415 1.66 -28.47 -4.01
N PRO A 416 0.31 -28.33 -4.06
CA PRO A 416 -0.45 -27.50 -3.13
C PRO A 416 -0.45 -28.00 -1.67
N GLU A 417 0.01 -29.23 -1.42
CA GLU A 417 0.09 -29.82 -0.08
C GLU A 417 1.30 -29.32 0.74
N ASN A 418 2.30 -28.71 0.09
CA ASN A 418 3.53 -28.21 0.73
C ASN A 418 3.39 -26.78 1.25
N LYS A 419 2.48 -26.55 2.20
CA LYS A 419 2.23 -25.22 2.81
C LYS A 419 3.49 -24.55 3.37
N GLU A 420 4.46 -25.31 3.88
CA GLU A 420 5.72 -24.78 4.42
C GLU A 420 6.62 -24.16 3.35
N VAL A 421 6.71 -24.78 2.16
CA VAL A 421 7.53 -24.27 1.05
C VAL A 421 6.89 -23.01 0.47
N ILE A 422 5.56 -22.98 0.37
CA ILE A 422 4.78 -21.82 -0.05
C ILE A 422 4.99 -20.66 0.95
N ALA A 423 4.91 -20.92 2.25
CA ALA A 423 5.18 -19.92 3.28
C ALA A 423 6.64 -19.41 3.27
N ASN A 424 7.61 -20.28 2.98
CA ASN A 424 9.01 -19.88 2.83
C ASN A 424 9.23 -19.02 1.57
N LEU A 425 8.54 -19.33 0.46
CA LEU A 425 8.55 -18.50 -0.74
C LEU A 425 7.89 -17.14 -0.48
N ASP A 426 6.77 -17.09 0.23
CA ASP A 426 6.14 -15.82 0.65
C ASP A 426 7.08 -14.97 1.52
N LYS A 427 7.78 -15.61 2.46
CA LYS A 427 8.80 -14.94 3.28
C LYS A 427 9.94 -14.40 2.42
N LYS A 428 10.47 -15.20 1.49
CA LYS A 428 11.51 -14.76 0.54
C LYS A 428 11.04 -13.62 -0.36
N ILE A 429 9.78 -13.63 -0.80
CA ILE A 429 9.16 -12.55 -1.58
C ILE A 429 9.14 -11.26 -0.77
N SER A 430 8.75 -11.33 0.52
CA SER A 430 8.76 -10.18 1.43
C SER A 430 10.19 -9.65 1.66
N ASP A 431 11.12 -10.56 1.98
CA ASP A 431 12.51 -10.22 2.29
C ASP A 431 13.26 -9.65 1.07
N SER A 432 12.83 -10.01 -0.14
CA SER A 432 13.40 -9.55 -1.43
C SER A 432 12.88 -8.17 -1.89
N SER A 433 12.07 -7.48 -1.08
CA SER A 433 11.71 -6.09 -1.32
C SER A 433 12.81 -5.13 -0.81
N LEU A 434 13.25 -4.16 -1.60
CA LEU A 434 14.20 -3.14 -1.16
C LEU A 434 13.78 -1.78 -1.70
N GLY A 435 13.72 -0.78 -0.84
CA GLY A 435 13.34 0.57 -1.19
C GLY A 435 14.08 1.60 -0.35
N THR A 436 13.85 2.88 -0.65
CA THR A 436 14.53 4.00 0.03
C THR A 436 14.23 4.06 1.53
N GLU A 437 13.07 3.54 1.94
CA GLU A 437 12.67 3.41 3.34
C GLU A 437 13.64 2.56 4.15
N HIS A 438 14.19 1.49 3.58
CA HIS A 438 15.16 0.63 4.28
C HIS A 438 16.48 1.38 4.56
N PHE A 439 16.94 2.22 3.62
CA PHE A 439 18.14 3.05 3.83
C PHE A 439 17.89 4.13 4.89
N LEU A 440 16.72 4.78 4.86
CA LEU A 440 16.34 5.77 5.87
C LEU A 440 16.14 5.14 7.25
N ARG A 441 15.62 3.92 7.32
CA ARG A 441 15.48 3.15 8.57
C ARG A 441 16.84 2.81 9.17
N GLU A 442 17.80 2.36 8.36
CA GLU A 442 19.19 2.12 8.79
C GLU A 442 19.83 3.38 9.37
N VAL A 443 19.66 4.51 8.68
CA VAL A 443 20.13 5.82 9.13
C VAL A 443 19.47 6.23 10.45
N GLY A 444 18.17 5.97 10.62
CA GLY A 444 17.47 6.21 11.88
C GLY A 444 18.03 5.38 13.03
N GLN A 445 18.35 4.10 12.81
CA GLN A 445 18.97 3.23 13.81
C GLN A 445 20.41 3.64 14.15
N LEU A 446 21.19 4.10 13.16
CA LEU A 446 22.51 4.72 13.40
C LEU A 446 22.39 5.95 14.30
N TYR A 447 21.38 6.80 14.07
CA TYR A 447 21.13 7.95 14.94
C TYR A 447 20.75 7.54 16.36
N GLU A 448 19.79 6.63 16.52
CA GLU A 448 19.34 6.19 17.85
C GLU A 448 20.45 5.53 18.68
N SER A 449 21.25 4.69 18.04
CA SER A 449 22.39 4.02 18.69
C SER A 449 23.46 5.02 19.10
N SER A 450 23.80 5.99 18.24
CA SER A 450 24.79 7.04 18.54
C SER A 450 24.36 7.98 19.67
N MET A 451 23.06 8.27 19.79
CA MET A 451 22.50 9.10 20.86
C MET A 451 22.30 8.36 22.19
N SER A 452 22.50 7.04 22.21
CA SER A 452 22.35 6.22 23.42
C SER A 452 23.69 5.91 24.10
N SER A 453 24.81 6.28 23.48
CA SER A 453 26.15 6.20 24.07
C SER A 453 26.56 7.55 24.66
N ASP A 454 27.22 7.54 25.82
CA ASP A 454 27.81 8.74 26.44
C ASP A 454 29.12 9.19 25.75
N GLU A 455 29.70 8.34 24.89
CA GLU A 455 30.96 8.64 24.20
C GLU A 455 30.72 9.44 22.91
N THR A 456 31.37 10.60 22.81
CA THR A 456 31.34 11.45 21.61
C THR A 456 32.13 10.80 20.47
N SER A 457 31.46 9.95 19.69
CA SER A 457 32.06 9.22 18.57
C SER A 457 32.10 10.07 17.29
N ALA A 458 33.05 9.81 16.38
CA ALA A 458 33.10 10.46 15.07
C ALA A 458 31.80 10.23 14.24
N ILE A 459 31.10 9.13 14.51
CA ILE A 459 29.79 8.79 13.95
C ILE A 459 28.75 9.84 14.38
N GLN A 460 28.77 10.28 15.64
CA GLN A 460 27.83 11.27 16.16
C GLN A 460 27.86 12.58 15.35
N HIS A 461 29.05 13.08 15.00
CA HIS A 461 29.21 14.28 14.18
C HIS A 461 28.67 14.12 12.75
N GLN A 462 28.78 12.92 12.16
CA GLN A 462 28.28 12.68 10.81
C GLN A 462 26.75 12.58 10.76
N VAL A 463 26.12 12.11 11.84
CA VAL A 463 24.69 11.78 11.89
C VAL A 463 23.85 12.91 12.53
N GLN A 464 24.47 13.84 13.27
CA GLN A 464 23.77 14.95 13.96
C GLN A 464 22.93 15.85 13.03
N GLU A 465 23.34 16.06 11.78
CA GLU A 465 22.59 16.90 10.82
C GLU A 465 21.43 16.16 10.13
N LEU A 466 21.36 14.82 10.25
CA LEU A 466 20.40 14.01 9.51
C LEU A 466 18.93 14.27 9.90
N PRO A 467 18.56 14.47 11.19
CA PRO A 467 17.19 14.83 11.54
C PRO A 467 16.70 16.09 10.81
N ARG A 468 17.57 17.10 10.68
CA ARG A 468 17.27 18.35 9.96
C ARG A 468 17.10 18.13 8.46
N ILE A 469 17.93 17.28 7.84
CA ILE A 469 17.81 16.92 6.43
C ILE A 469 16.49 16.16 6.19
N CYS A 470 16.17 15.19 7.04
CA CYS A 470 14.90 14.45 6.97
C CYS A 470 13.68 15.37 7.16
N ALA A 471 13.74 16.33 8.09
CA ALA A 471 12.69 17.33 8.23
C ALA A 471 12.49 18.16 6.95
N GLN A 472 13.58 18.53 6.26
CA GLN A 472 13.50 19.19 4.95
C GLN A 472 12.88 18.28 3.88
N LEU A 473 13.22 16.99 3.87
CA LEU A 473 12.62 16.02 2.94
C LEU A 473 11.10 15.89 3.12
N ILE A 474 10.63 15.86 4.37
CA ILE A 474 9.18 15.84 4.65
C ILE A 474 8.51 17.11 4.09
N LEU A 475 9.14 18.28 4.25
CA LEU A 475 8.65 19.55 3.69
C LEU A 475 8.65 19.57 2.16
N ASP A 476 9.62 18.88 1.54
CA ASP A 476 9.72 18.72 0.09
C ASP A 476 8.75 17.63 -0.43
N GLY A 477 7.99 16.97 0.46
CA GLY A 477 6.93 16.02 0.12
C GLY A 477 7.36 14.55 0.08
N PHE A 478 8.53 14.19 0.61
CA PHE A 478 8.93 12.79 0.73
C PHE A 478 8.23 12.11 1.92
N PRO A 479 7.72 10.88 1.77
CA PRO A 479 7.14 10.14 2.88
C PRO A 479 8.23 9.67 3.86
N LEU A 480 7.95 9.76 5.16
CA LEU A 480 8.80 9.23 6.22
C LEU A 480 8.08 8.09 6.95
N GLU A 481 8.81 7.00 7.22
CA GLU A 481 8.31 5.90 8.03
C GLU A 481 8.15 6.33 9.49
N LEU A 482 6.93 6.20 10.01
CA LEU A 482 6.57 6.46 11.40
C LEU A 482 6.67 5.18 12.24
N ILE A 483 6.11 4.07 11.74
CA ILE A 483 6.13 2.76 12.39
C ILE A 483 6.86 1.80 11.47
N ASP A 484 7.87 1.11 11.99
CA ASP A 484 8.55 0.02 11.29
C ASP A 484 7.68 -1.25 11.39
N GLY A 485 7.15 -1.72 10.25
CA GLY A 485 6.36 -2.95 10.19
C GLY A 485 7.15 -4.27 10.19
N ASP A 486 8.49 -4.23 10.10
CA ASP A 486 9.33 -5.41 10.24
C ASP A 486 9.60 -5.75 11.70
N ALA A 487 9.82 -4.71 12.52
CA ALA A 487 10.06 -4.85 13.94
C ALA A 487 8.81 -4.53 14.79
N SER A 488 7.74 -4.01 14.19
CA SER A 488 6.52 -3.56 14.88
C SER A 488 6.83 -2.55 15.99
N ASN A 489 7.69 -1.57 15.69
CA ASN A 489 8.15 -0.58 16.65
C ASN A 489 8.40 0.81 16.03
N ILE A 490 8.47 1.83 16.88
CA ILE A 490 8.75 3.22 16.50
C ILE A 490 10.13 3.60 17.04
N PRO A 491 11.06 4.09 16.19
CA PRO A 491 12.29 4.72 16.67
C PRO A 491 11.94 6.11 17.25
N ILE A 492 11.49 6.12 18.51
CA ILE A 492 10.90 7.30 19.17
C ILE A 492 11.87 8.48 19.18
N LYS A 493 13.17 8.25 19.45
CA LYS A 493 14.15 9.34 19.54
C LYS A 493 14.35 9.97 18.17
N TRP A 494 14.54 9.14 17.15
CA TRP A 494 14.70 9.57 15.76
C TRP A 494 13.50 10.41 15.28
N ILE A 495 12.28 9.88 15.41
CA ILE A 495 11.06 10.57 14.95
C ILE A 495 10.81 11.86 15.75
N THR A 496 11.04 11.83 17.07
CA THR A 496 10.92 13.02 17.92
C THR A 496 11.83 14.13 17.43
N ASP A 497 13.11 13.83 17.16
CA ASP A 497 14.09 14.86 16.81
C ASP A 497 13.89 15.37 15.37
N VAL A 498 13.46 14.51 14.43
CA VAL A 498 13.01 14.95 13.10
C VAL A 498 11.82 15.92 13.20
N LEU A 499 10.83 15.61 14.03
CA LEU A 499 9.65 16.47 14.21
C LEU A 499 9.98 17.78 14.96
N LYS A 500 10.93 17.77 15.89
CA LYS A 500 11.45 19.01 16.51
C LYS A 500 12.16 19.89 15.48
N GLU A 501 13.03 19.32 14.65
CA GLU A 501 13.69 20.05 13.56
C GLU A 501 12.69 20.57 12.53
N LEU A 502 11.63 19.81 12.24
CA LEU A 502 10.52 20.28 11.42
C LEU A 502 9.84 21.50 12.04
N ASN A 503 9.60 21.50 13.36
CA ASN A 503 9.07 22.66 14.07
C ASN A 503 10.02 23.87 14.04
N ASN A 504 11.34 23.63 14.04
CA ASN A 504 12.36 24.68 13.92
C ASN A 504 12.46 25.28 12.50
N LEU A 505 12.29 24.44 11.47
CA LEU A 505 12.29 24.86 10.06
C LEU A 505 10.98 25.55 9.68
N THR A 506 9.88 25.21 10.35
CA THR A 506 8.60 25.90 10.23
C THR A 506 8.53 27.05 11.24
N LYS A 507 7.52 27.92 11.15
CA LYS A 507 7.31 28.95 12.20
C LYS A 507 6.96 28.22 13.50
N SER A 508 7.47 28.69 14.64
CA SER A 508 7.45 28.02 15.97
C SER A 508 6.07 27.76 16.61
N ASP A 509 4.98 27.86 15.86
CA ASP A 509 3.60 27.55 16.25
C ASP A 509 2.83 26.89 15.10
N CYS A 510 3.52 26.01 14.37
CA CYS A 510 2.98 25.35 13.19
C CYS A 510 1.85 24.38 13.55
N LYS A 511 0.67 24.60 12.97
CA LYS A 511 -0.53 23.80 13.24
C LYS A 511 -0.72 22.71 12.19
N ILE A 512 -0.97 21.49 12.64
CA ILE A 512 -1.17 20.31 11.79
C ILE A 512 -2.54 19.68 12.06
N ARG A 513 -3.12 19.11 11.00
CA ARG A 513 -4.26 18.18 11.08
C ARG A 513 -3.87 16.84 10.48
N VAL A 514 -4.30 15.75 11.08
CA VAL A 514 -3.86 14.39 10.75
C VAL A 514 -5.01 13.58 10.14
N VAL A 515 -4.77 12.99 8.96
CA VAL A 515 -5.66 12.02 8.30
C VAL A 515 -4.95 10.68 8.23
N THR A 516 -5.58 9.62 8.70
CA THR A 516 -5.09 8.24 8.54
C THR A 516 -6.07 7.41 7.72
N VAL A 517 -5.58 6.43 6.96
CA VAL A 517 -6.41 5.39 6.34
C VAL A 517 -6.17 4.03 6.98
N LEU A 518 -7.22 3.25 7.26
CA LEU A 518 -7.16 1.89 7.80
C LEU A 518 -7.94 0.94 6.90
N GLY A 519 -7.56 -0.33 6.83
CA GLY A 519 -8.26 -1.35 6.04
C GLY A 519 -7.39 -2.54 5.67
N VAL A 520 -8.00 -3.59 5.11
CA VAL A 520 -7.29 -4.84 4.74
C VAL A 520 -6.11 -4.53 3.82
N GLN A 521 -5.11 -5.41 3.85
CA GLN A 521 -4.08 -5.48 2.83
C GLN A 521 -4.68 -5.52 1.42
N SER A 522 -4.04 -4.82 0.49
CA SER A 522 -4.45 -4.76 -0.92
C SER A 522 -5.86 -4.21 -1.20
N SER A 523 -6.46 -3.48 -0.25
CA SER A 523 -7.78 -2.84 -0.41
C SER A 523 -7.76 -1.50 -1.17
N GLY A 524 -6.61 -1.06 -1.68
CA GLY A 524 -6.49 0.21 -2.43
C GLY A 524 -6.34 1.47 -1.57
N LYS A 525 -5.83 1.35 -0.33
CA LYS A 525 -5.60 2.47 0.61
C LYS A 525 -4.64 3.54 0.07
N SER A 526 -3.41 3.13 -0.24
CA SER A 526 -2.37 4.02 -0.76
C SER A 526 -2.78 4.60 -2.12
N THR A 527 -3.48 3.82 -2.95
CA THR A 527 -4.06 4.29 -4.23
C THR A 527 -5.10 5.39 -4.02
N LEU A 528 -5.98 5.23 -3.02
CA LEU A 528 -6.99 6.23 -2.66
C LEU A 528 -6.32 7.52 -2.20
N LEU A 529 -5.35 7.44 -1.30
CA LEU A 529 -4.61 8.61 -0.80
C LEU A 529 -3.84 9.32 -1.93
N ASN A 530 -3.10 8.58 -2.75
CA ASN A 530 -2.36 9.11 -3.89
C ASN A 530 -3.29 9.84 -4.88
N THR A 531 -4.50 9.30 -5.12
CA THR A 531 -5.48 9.95 -6.02
C THR A 531 -6.09 11.20 -5.38
N MET A 532 -6.41 11.16 -4.09
CA MET A 532 -7.09 12.24 -3.39
C MET A 532 -6.19 13.45 -3.14
N PHE A 533 -4.96 13.20 -2.69
CA PHE A 533 -4.05 14.23 -2.23
C PHE A 533 -2.85 14.46 -3.15
N GLY A 534 -2.60 13.58 -4.13
CA GLY A 534 -1.38 13.65 -4.94
C GLY A 534 -0.11 13.27 -4.15
N VAL A 535 -0.27 12.49 -3.08
CA VAL A 535 0.83 11.93 -2.28
C VAL A 535 1.51 10.78 -3.02
N GLN A 536 2.72 10.41 -2.60
CA GLN A 536 3.60 9.48 -3.32
C GLN A 536 3.88 8.18 -2.54
N PHE A 537 2.87 7.65 -1.86
CA PHE A 537 2.98 6.35 -1.18
C PHE A 537 3.19 5.21 -2.20
N ALA A 538 3.94 4.19 -1.81
CA ALA A 538 4.24 3.04 -2.67
C ALA A 538 2.97 2.20 -2.92
N VAL A 539 2.74 1.79 -4.19
CA VAL A 539 1.50 1.09 -4.62
C VAL A 539 1.77 -0.18 -5.44
N SER A 540 3.00 -0.71 -5.45
CA SER A 540 3.36 -1.83 -6.34
C SER A 540 2.76 -3.18 -5.93
N SER A 541 2.34 -3.97 -6.91
CA SER A 541 1.94 -5.37 -6.71
C SER A 541 3.08 -6.11 -5.99
N GLY A 542 2.82 -6.72 -4.83
CA GLY A 542 3.80 -7.49 -4.06
C GLY A 542 4.73 -6.72 -3.11
N ARG A 543 4.66 -5.38 -3.06
CA ARG A 543 5.17 -4.64 -1.90
C ARG A 543 3.97 -4.06 -1.17
N CYS A 544 3.44 -4.82 -0.23
CA CYS A 544 2.46 -4.24 0.66
C CYS A 544 3.18 -3.28 1.59
N THR A 545 2.61 -2.09 1.81
CA THR A 545 3.09 -1.15 2.83
C THR A 545 3.23 -1.93 4.16
N ARG A 546 4.43 -1.91 4.76
CA ARG A 546 4.69 -2.50 6.07
C ARG A 546 4.92 -1.37 7.05
N GLY A 547 4.21 -1.35 8.17
CA GLY A 547 4.24 -0.26 9.13
C GLY A 547 3.35 0.92 8.73
N ALA A 548 3.76 2.15 9.05
CA ALA A 548 2.98 3.36 8.75
C ALA A 548 3.88 4.49 8.26
N PHE A 549 3.47 5.18 7.20
CA PHE A 549 4.23 6.25 6.55
C PHE A 549 3.46 7.56 6.61
N MET A 550 4.13 8.64 7.02
CA MET A 550 3.56 9.98 7.06
C MET A 550 4.11 10.87 5.94
N GLN A 551 3.25 11.71 5.36
CA GLN A 551 3.62 12.74 4.38
C GLN A 551 2.90 14.05 4.71
N LEU A 552 3.59 15.19 4.61
CA LEU A 552 3.01 16.51 4.88
C LEU A 552 2.56 17.20 3.59
N ILE A 553 1.38 17.81 3.67
CA ILE A 553 0.81 18.62 2.60
C ILE A 553 0.66 20.05 3.11
N LYS A 554 1.32 20.99 2.45
CA LYS A 554 1.22 22.42 2.77
C LYS A 554 -0.14 22.97 2.34
N VAL A 555 -0.85 23.60 3.28
CA VAL A 555 -2.12 24.28 3.00
C VAL A 555 -1.84 25.66 2.39
N LYS A 556 -2.57 26.01 1.31
CA LYS A 556 -2.51 27.35 0.71
C LYS A 556 -3.04 28.40 1.68
N ASP A 557 -2.45 29.61 1.65
CA ASP A 557 -2.74 30.66 2.64
C ASP A 557 -4.23 31.01 2.77
N GLU A 558 -4.99 30.96 1.67
CA GLU A 558 -6.44 31.17 1.64
C GLU A 558 -7.22 30.15 2.50
N LEU A 559 -6.77 28.89 2.51
CA LEU A 559 -7.43 27.79 3.22
C LEU A 559 -6.95 27.64 4.67
N LYS A 560 -5.84 28.28 5.05
CA LYS A 560 -5.29 28.18 6.41
C LYS A 560 -6.24 28.72 7.47
N ILE A 561 -6.93 29.81 7.15
CA ILE A 561 -7.90 30.44 8.07
C ILE A 561 -9.11 29.51 8.26
N GLU A 562 -9.60 28.91 7.17
CA GLU A 562 -10.78 28.03 7.20
C GLU A 562 -10.50 26.70 7.90
N LEU A 563 -9.32 26.12 7.67
CA LEU A 563 -8.93 24.83 8.25
C LEU A 563 -8.27 24.98 9.63
N GLN A 564 -7.86 26.19 9.99
CA GLN A 564 -7.08 26.51 11.19
C GLN A 564 -5.76 25.71 11.30
N CYS A 565 -5.18 25.31 10.17
CA CYS A 565 -3.92 24.56 10.12
C CYS A 565 -3.01 25.05 8.98
N ASP A 566 -1.70 24.86 9.17
CA ASP A 566 -0.67 25.15 8.17
C ASP A 566 -0.38 23.94 7.28
N PHE A 567 -0.49 22.74 7.85
CA PHE A 567 -0.24 21.47 7.16
C PHE A 567 -1.33 20.43 7.44
N ILE A 568 -1.52 19.55 6.47
CA ILE A 568 -2.26 18.29 6.62
C ILE A 568 -1.23 17.17 6.58
N MET A 569 -1.14 16.40 7.65
CA MET A 569 -0.35 15.16 7.70
C MET A 569 -1.24 14.01 7.26
N VAL A 570 -0.81 13.30 6.20
CA VAL A 570 -1.48 12.11 5.72
C VAL A 570 -0.64 10.91 6.13
N ILE A 571 -1.28 9.92 6.77
CA ILE A 571 -0.64 8.68 7.21
C ILE A 571 -1.25 7.51 6.43
N ASP A 572 -0.40 6.84 5.64
CA ASP A 572 -0.72 5.56 5.01
C ASP A 572 -0.27 4.41 5.91
N THR A 573 -1.06 3.35 5.95
CA THR A 573 -0.85 2.26 6.91
C THR A 573 -0.72 0.92 6.22
N GLU A 574 -0.06 -0.01 6.90
CA GLU A 574 -0.07 -1.41 6.57
C GLU A 574 -1.50 -1.95 6.49
N GLY A 575 -1.67 -2.96 5.64
CA GLY A 575 -2.88 -3.73 5.58
C GLY A 575 -3.08 -4.58 6.82
N LEU A 576 -4.20 -4.38 7.50
CA LEU A 576 -4.61 -5.28 8.57
C LEU A 576 -4.78 -6.71 8.02
N LYS A 577 -4.46 -7.70 8.84
CA LYS A 577 -4.49 -9.15 8.55
C LYS A 577 -3.58 -9.60 7.42
N SER A 578 -2.29 -9.27 7.48
CA SER A 578 -1.36 -9.83 6.51
C SER A 578 -1.27 -11.37 6.67
N PRO A 579 -1.39 -12.18 5.60
CA PRO A 579 -1.29 -13.64 5.70
C PRO A 579 0.14 -14.14 6.01
N GLN A 580 1.10 -13.23 6.21
CA GLN A 580 2.54 -13.48 6.12
C GLN A 580 3.22 -13.78 7.47
N SER A 581 2.52 -13.65 8.60
CA SER A 581 3.05 -14.07 9.90
C SER A 581 2.49 -15.42 10.30
N THR A 582 3.35 -16.45 10.32
CA THR A 582 3.05 -17.86 10.61
C THR A 582 2.61 -18.15 12.05
N GLN A 583 2.35 -17.13 12.87
CA GLN A 583 1.76 -17.28 14.20
C GLN A 583 0.46 -16.48 14.27
N LEU A 584 -0.66 -17.21 14.22
CA LEU A 584 -2.03 -16.67 14.16
C LEU A 584 -2.40 -15.78 15.36
N THR A 585 -1.64 -15.80 16.46
CA THR A 585 -1.89 -15.02 17.68
C THR A 585 -1.21 -13.65 17.67
N ASP A 586 0.02 -13.56 17.17
CA ASP A 586 0.84 -12.35 17.24
C ASP A 586 0.41 -11.29 16.22
N ASN A 587 -0.14 -11.71 15.09
CA ASN A 587 -0.56 -10.81 14.01
C ASN A 587 -1.70 -9.87 14.43
N TYR A 588 -2.67 -10.37 15.21
CA TYR A 588 -3.79 -9.55 15.69
C TYR A 588 -3.37 -8.54 16.75
N GLN A 589 -2.38 -8.87 17.58
CA GLN A 589 -1.85 -7.93 18.55
C GLN A 589 -1.22 -6.74 17.83
N HIS A 590 -0.40 -7.00 16.81
CA HIS A 590 0.20 -5.95 15.99
C HIS A 590 -0.85 -5.06 15.30
N ASP A 591 -1.86 -5.67 14.68
CA ASP A 591 -2.94 -4.95 14.01
C ASP A 591 -3.72 -4.04 14.99
N ASN A 592 -3.96 -4.51 16.21
CA ASN A 592 -4.62 -3.73 17.25
C ASN A 592 -3.74 -2.59 17.77
N GLU A 593 -2.44 -2.83 18.00
CA GLU A 593 -1.45 -1.83 18.39
C GLU A 593 -1.42 -0.69 17.36
N LEU A 594 -1.29 -1.05 16.08
CA LEU A 594 -1.23 -0.12 14.96
C LEU A 594 -2.54 0.66 14.81
N ALA A 595 -3.70 0.00 14.82
CA ALA A 595 -4.98 0.68 14.70
C ALA A 595 -5.25 1.64 15.88
N THR A 596 -4.97 1.21 17.11
CA THR A 596 -5.19 2.03 18.31
C THR A 596 -4.33 3.28 18.31
N LEU A 597 -3.03 3.13 18.01
CA LEU A 597 -2.11 4.26 17.95
C LEU A 597 -2.55 5.27 16.88
N LEU A 598 -2.81 4.79 15.67
CA LEU A 598 -3.06 5.68 14.54
C LEU A 598 -4.42 6.37 14.62
N VAL A 599 -5.46 5.68 15.11
CA VAL A 599 -6.75 6.32 15.41
C VAL A 599 -6.57 7.40 16.50
N GLY A 600 -5.74 7.16 17.52
CA GLY A 600 -5.50 8.11 18.59
C GLY A 600 -4.72 9.36 18.20
N LEU A 601 -3.88 9.25 17.15
CA LEU A 601 -3.10 10.36 16.58
C LEU A 601 -3.89 11.19 15.55
N SER A 602 -4.96 10.63 15.01
CA SER A 602 -5.68 11.20 13.87
C SER A 602 -6.82 12.11 14.28
N ASP A 603 -6.99 13.21 13.55
CA ASP A 603 -8.20 14.02 13.64
C ASP A 603 -9.36 13.35 12.87
N ILE A 604 -9.05 12.75 11.71
CA ILE A 604 -9.99 11.97 10.91
C ILE A 604 -9.35 10.65 10.50
N SER A 605 -10.05 9.55 10.79
CA SER A 605 -9.67 8.19 10.36
C SER A 605 -10.58 7.71 9.22
N ILE A 606 -10.00 7.33 8.09
CA ILE A 606 -10.70 6.74 6.95
C ILE A 606 -10.67 5.23 7.09
N VAL A 607 -11.82 4.58 7.15
CA VAL A 607 -11.91 3.10 7.16
C VAL A 607 -12.28 2.63 5.76
N ASN A 608 -11.30 2.03 5.10
CA ASN A 608 -11.37 1.55 3.74
C ASN A 608 -11.78 0.07 3.71
N ILE A 609 -13.00 -0.18 3.22
CA ILE A 609 -13.61 -1.50 3.11
C ILE A 609 -13.60 -1.89 1.63
N ALA A 610 -12.92 -2.97 1.27
CA ALA A 610 -12.87 -3.47 -0.10
C ALA A 610 -13.77 -4.69 -0.28
N MET A 611 -14.61 -4.65 -1.33
CA MET A 611 -15.55 -5.71 -1.73
C MET A 611 -16.61 -6.08 -0.67
N ASP A 612 -17.70 -6.72 -1.12
CA ASP A 612 -18.79 -7.19 -0.24
C ASP A 612 -18.44 -8.48 0.53
N ASN A 613 -17.17 -8.66 0.95
CA ASN A 613 -16.81 -9.81 1.78
C ASN A 613 -17.21 -9.57 3.24
N THR A 614 -18.28 -10.23 3.66
CA THR A 614 -18.84 -10.07 5.02
C THR A 614 -17.88 -10.47 6.13
N THR A 615 -16.91 -11.37 5.92
CA THR A 615 -15.97 -11.79 6.96
C THR A 615 -14.86 -10.76 7.17
N ASP A 616 -14.30 -10.22 6.09
CA ASP A 616 -13.22 -9.24 6.18
C ASP A 616 -13.73 -7.91 6.74
N MET A 617 -14.95 -7.54 6.35
CA MET A 617 -15.66 -6.40 6.92
C MET A 617 -15.83 -6.54 8.42
N LYS A 618 -16.27 -7.71 8.93
CA LYS A 618 -16.49 -7.90 10.36
C LYS A 618 -15.22 -7.73 11.18
N ASP A 619 -14.13 -8.34 10.74
CA ASP A 619 -12.92 -8.39 11.55
C ASP A 619 -12.18 -7.03 11.58
N ILE A 620 -12.14 -6.29 10.45
CA ILE A 620 -11.58 -4.91 10.47
C ILE A 620 -12.41 -4.03 11.38
N LEU A 621 -13.74 -4.09 11.24
CA LEU A 621 -14.63 -3.24 11.99
C LEU A 621 -14.54 -3.53 13.48
N GLN A 622 -14.26 -4.78 13.89
CA GLN A 622 -13.97 -5.12 15.27
C GLN A 622 -12.67 -4.47 15.77
N ILE A 623 -11.56 -4.59 15.03
CA ILE A 623 -10.26 -3.95 15.38
C ILE A 623 -10.46 -2.44 15.54
N VAL A 624 -11.15 -1.84 14.57
CA VAL A 624 -11.45 -0.41 14.53
C VAL A 624 -12.38 0.01 15.67
N ALA A 625 -13.42 -0.77 15.99
CA ALA A 625 -14.34 -0.49 17.09
C ALA A 625 -13.62 -0.50 18.44
N HIS A 626 -12.71 -1.45 18.68
CA HIS A 626 -11.87 -1.49 19.88
C HIS A 626 -10.96 -0.26 19.97
N ALA A 627 -10.25 0.08 18.89
CA ALA A 627 -9.41 1.27 18.84
C ALA A 627 -10.21 2.54 19.20
N PHE A 628 -11.43 2.68 18.67
CA PHE A 628 -12.31 3.79 18.97
C PHE A 628 -12.82 3.80 20.41
N LEU A 629 -13.20 2.64 20.96
CA LEU A 629 -13.69 2.52 22.33
C LEU A 629 -12.65 2.97 23.34
N ARG A 630 -11.39 2.58 23.15
CA ARG A 630 -10.26 3.00 23.97
C ARG A 630 -9.99 4.50 23.88
N MET A 631 -10.12 5.09 22.70
CA MET A 631 -9.97 6.54 22.55
C MET A 631 -11.04 7.31 23.35
N LYS A 632 -12.27 6.76 23.44
CA LYS A 632 -13.33 7.34 24.26
C LYS A 632 -13.00 7.28 25.76
N GLU A 633 -12.39 6.20 26.25
CA GLU A 633 -11.93 6.12 27.65
C GLU A 633 -10.88 7.19 27.96
N LEU A 634 -10.02 7.49 26.99
CA LEU A 634 -9.05 8.59 27.05
C LEU A 634 -9.68 9.98 26.84
N GLY A 635 -11.02 10.06 26.75
CA GLY A 635 -11.78 11.30 26.59
C GLY A 635 -11.73 11.91 25.19
N LYS A 636 -11.19 11.20 24.19
CA LYS A 636 -11.16 11.63 22.79
C LYS A 636 -12.33 11.00 22.03
N LYS A 637 -13.06 11.82 21.25
CA LYS A 637 -14.03 11.34 20.27
C LYS A 637 -13.46 11.56 18.86
N PRO A 638 -12.73 10.58 18.32
CA PRO A 638 -12.16 10.71 16.98
C PRO A 638 -13.27 10.72 15.93
N SER A 639 -13.02 11.43 14.82
CA SER A 639 -13.92 11.44 13.66
C SER A 639 -13.55 10.31 12.69
N CYS A 640 -14.54 9.71 12.07
CA CYS A 640 -14.35 8.57 11.17
C CYS A 640 -15.13 8.77 9.86
N GLN A 641 -14.53 8.35 8.74
CA GLN A 641 -15.22 8.26 7.45
C GLN A 641 -15.12 6.85 6.87
N LEU A 642 -16.28 6.26 6.57
CA LEU A 642 -16.36 4.93 5.98
C LEU A 642 -16.34 5.04 4.44
N VAL A 643 -15.44 4.28 3.81
CA VAL A 643 -15.26 4.24 2.36
C VAL A 643 -15.39 2.80 1.88
N HIS A 644 -16.31 2.56 0.96
CA HIS A 644 -16.54 1.26 0.34
C HIS A 644 -15.99 1.26 -1.09
N GLN A 645 -14.96 0.46 -1.37
CA GLN A 645 -14.32 0.39 -2.69
C GLN A 645 -14.90 -0.73 -3.57
N ASN A 646 -14.75 -0.56 -4.89
CA ASN A 646 -15.14 -1.51 -5.94
C ASN A 646 -16.65 -1.82 -5.97
N VAL A 647 -17.48 -0.81 -5.70
CA VAL A 647 -18.94 -0.94 -5.76
C VAL A 647 -19.40 -0.91 -7.22
N ALA A 648 -20.00 -1.99 -7.69
CA ALA A 648 -20.36 -2.16 -9.10
C ALA A 648 -21.56 -1.31 -9.57
N ASP A 649 -22.41 -0.85 -8.64
CA ASP A 649 -23.69 -0.21 -8.97
C ASP A 649 -23.70 1.28 -8.58
N ILE A 650 -23.76 2.18 -9.57
CA ILE A 650 -23.89 3.64 -9.40
C ILE A 650 -25.23 3.97 -8.70
N SER A 651 -26.23 3.09 -8.80
CA SER A 651 -27.52 3.24 -8.09
C SER A 651 -27.46 2.89 -6.61
N ALA A 652 -26.31 2.43 -6.09
CA ALA A 652 -26.12 2.12 -4.67
C ALA A 652 -26.48 3.33 -3.78
N HIS A 653 -26.08 4.55 -4.17
CA HIS A 653 -26.40 5.77 -3.39
C HIS A 653 -27.91 5.91 -3.06
N GLY A 654 -28.81 5.46 -3.95
CA GLY A 654 -30.26 5.51 -3.74
C GLY A 654 -30.88 4.24 -3.09
N LYS A 655 -30.24 3.07 -3.18
CA LYS A 655 -30.72 1.81 -2.57
C LYS A 655 -30.18 1.55 -1.15
N ASN A 656 -29.22 2.36 -0.70
CA ASN A 656 -28.37 2.07 0.46
C ASN A 656 -28.99 2.28 1.86
N LEU A 657 -30.26 2.64 2.04
CA LEU A 657 -30.79 2.78 3.42
C LEU A 657 -30.78 1.43 4.17
N ARG A 658 -31.05 0.32 3.46
CA ARG A 658 -30.94 -1.03 4.04
C ARG A 658 -29.50 -1.46 4.29
N ASP A 659 -28.61 -1.24 3.32
CA ASP A 659 -27.21 -1.67 3.45
C ASP A 659 -26.45 -0.83 4.48
N ARG A 660 -26.76 0.47 4.60
CA ARG A 660 -26.30 1.34 5.69
C ARG A 660 -26.80 0.86 7.04
N ASN A 661 -28.10 0.57 7.16
CA ASN A 661 -28.66 0.04 8.40
C ASN A 661 -28.05 -1.32 8.78
N ARG A 662 -27.75 -2.17 7.79
CA ARG A 662 -27.08 -3.45 8.00
C ARG A 662 -25.66 -3.26 8.51
N LEU A 663 -24.87 -2.39 7.87
CA LEU A 663 -23.51 -2.05 8.31
C LEU A 663 -23.53 -1.46 9.72
N LEU A 664 -24.49 -0.58 10.01
CA LEU A 664 -24.69 0.03 11.33
C LEU A 664 -25.02 -0.98 12.42
N ASN A 665 -25.92 -1.90 12.12
CA ASN A 665 -26.28 -2.94 13.08
C ASN A 665 -25.06 -3.82 13.39
N GLN A 666 -24.30 -4.19 12.37
CA GLN A 666 -23.05 -4.95 12.55
C GLN A 666 -22.01 -4.18 13.39
N LEU A 667 -21.83 -2.88 13.12
CA LEU A 667 -20.95 -2.01 13.90
C LEU A 667 -21.39 -1.92 15.35
N ASN A 668 -22.70 -1.73 15.59
CA ASN A 668 -23.25 -1.67 16.94
C ASN A 668 -23.06 -2.99 17.69
N GLU A 669 -23.31 -4.13 17.05
CA GLU A 669 -23.08 -5.46 17.62
C GLU A 669 -21.61 -5.64 18.05
N MET A 670 -20.66 -5.32 17.16
CA MET A 670 -19.23 -5.41 17.47
C MET A 670 -18.81 -4.46 18.59
N THR A 671 -19.38 -3.26 18.61
CA THR A 671 -19.08 -2.27 19.64
C THR A 671 -19.59 -2.71 21.01
N ILE A 672 -20.79 -3.30 21.07
CA ILE A 672 -21.34 -3.86 22.30
C ILE A 672 -20.44 -4.99 22.82
N VAL A 673 -20.00 -5.88 21.92
CA VAL A 673 -19.05 -6.93 22.25
C VAL A 673 -17.75 -6.33 22.79
N ALA A 674 -17.17 -5.34 22.10
CA ALA A 674 -15.95 -4.67 22.54
C ALA A 674 -16.08 -4.05 23.93
N SER A 675 -17.18 -3.35 24.21
CA SER A 675 -17.48 -2.75 25.52
C SER A 675 -17.59 -3.78 26.64
N ARG A 676 -18.23 -4.92 26.36
CA ARG A 676 -18.34 -6.03 27.33
C ARG A 676 -16.97 -6.62 27.65
N MET A 677 -16.09 -6.71 26.66
CA MET A 677 -14.74 -7.23 26.84
C MET A 677 -13.83 -6.28 27.63
N GLU A 678 -14.03 -4.97 27.52
CA GLU A 678 -13.25 -3.96 28.26
C GLU A 678 -13.86 -3.63 29.65
N ASN A 679 -14.87 -4.39 30.11
CA ASN A 679 -15.53 -4.25 31.42
C ASN A 679 -16.13 -2.85 31.69
N THR A 680 -16.46 -2.08 30.64
CA THR A 680 -17.05 -0.74 30.77
C THR A 680 -18.53 -0.71 31.15
N GLY A 681 -19.18 -1.87 31.23
CA GLY A 681 -20.52 -2.05 31.83
C GLY A 681 -21.71 -1.43 31.10
N ASN A 682 -21.50 -0.76 29.95
CA ASN A 682 -22.54 -0.08 29.17
C ASN A 682 -22.64 -0.68 27.75
N ASP A 683 -23.85 -1.00 27.28
CA ASP A 683 -24.13 -1.35 25.87
C ASP A 683 -23.98 -0.09 24.98
N THR A 684 -22.74 0.33 24.75
CA THR A 684 -22.41 1.51 23.92
C THR A 684 -22.61 1.19 22.45
N LYS A 685 -23.34 2.06 21.74
CA LYS A 685 -23.45 1.96 20.27
C LYS A 685 -22.24 2.61 19.60
N PHE A 686 -21.97 2.24 18.36
CA PHE A 686 -20.85 2.77 17.58
C PHE A 686 -20.90 4.31 17.45
N THR A 687 -22.12 4.85 17.30
CA THR A 687 -22.37 6.30 17.25
C THR A 687 -22.12 7.03 18.57
N ASP A 688 -22.05 6.30 19.69
CA ASP A 688 -21.78 6.88 21.01
C ASP A 688 -20.27 7.04 21.27
N ILE A 689 -19.44 6.44 20.41
CA ILE A 689 -17.98 6.40 20.51
C ILE A 689 -17.32 7.34 19.51
N ILE A 690 -17.96 7.57 18.36
CA ILE A 690 -17.36 8.27 17.24
C ILE A 690 -18.26 9.43 16.79
N GLU A 691 -17.64 10.55 16.43
CA GLU A 691 -18.29 11.60 15.67
C GLU A 691 -18.33 11.22 14.18
N CYS A 692 -19.27 10.35 13.81
CA CYS A 692 -19.49 9.90 12.43
C CYS A 692 -20.92 10.18 11.99
N ASN A 693 -21.06 10.96 10.91
CA ASN A 693 -22.33 11.07 10.20
C ASN A 693 -22.44 9.93 9.21
N LEU A 694 -23.34 9.01 9.48
CA LEU A 694 -23.55 7.83 8.64
C LEU A 694 -24.22 8.15 7.31
N GLU A 695 -24.62 9.40 7.07
CA GLU A 695 -25.01 9.94 5.77
C GLU A 695 -23.79 10.24 4.88
N ASP A 696 -22.58 10.33 5.45
CA ASP A 696 -21.36 10.70 4.73
C ASP A 696 -20.59 9.51 4.12
N THR A 697 -21.00 8.24 4.38
CA THR A 697 -20.40 7.03 3.78
C THR A 697 -20.25 7.17 2.27
N CYS A 698 -19.04 6.93 1.76
CA CYS A 698 -18.71 7.07 0.34
C CYS A 698 -18.60 5.70 -0.33
N TYR A 699 -19.24 5.55 -1.48
CA TYR A 699 -19.20 4.33 -2.30
C TYR A 699 -18.41 4.66 -3.56
N ILE A 700 -17.22 4.08 -3.68
CA ILE A 700 -16.29 4.37 -4.77
C ILE A 700 -16.32 3.19 -5.75
N PRO A 701 -16.54 3.45 -7.06
CA PRO A 701 -16.53 2.40 -8.08
C PRO A 701 -15.13 1.81 -8.28
N GLY A 702 -14.99 0.82 -9.17
CA GLY A 702 -13.67 0.29 -9.53
C GLY A 702 -12.78 1.33 -10.21
N LEU A 703 -11.46 1.27 -9.94
CA LEU A 703 -10.46 2.20 -10.49
C LEU A 703 -10.40 2.18 -12.02
N TRP A 704 -10.51 1.00 -12.65
CA TRP A 704 -10.36 0.82 -14.08
C TRP A 704 -11.71 0.77 -14.80
N HIS A 705 -11.84 1.48 -15.92
CA HIS A 705 -13.00 1.40 -16.81
C HIS A 705 -12.79 0.29 -17.87
N GLY A 706 -12.84 -0.96 -17.41
CA GLY A 706 -12.58 -2.16 -18.19
C GLY A 706 -11.51 -3.05 -17.56
N SER A 707 -10.96 -3.98 -18.34
CA SER A 707 -9.87 -4.86 -17.89
C SER A 707 -8.51 -4.31 -18.34
N PRO A 708 -7.55 -4.08 -17.42
CA PRO A 708 -6.15 -3.80 -17.77
C PRO A 708 -5.57 -4.86 -18.73
N PRO A 709 -4.53 -4.54 -19.53
CA PRO A 709 -3.61 -3.40 -19.40
C PRO A 709 -4.00 -2.13 -20.19
N MET A 710 -4.97 -2.22 -21.12
CA MET A 710 -5.41 -1.09 -21.96
C MET A 710 -6.62 -0.32 -21.40
N ALA A 711 -7.13 -0.69 -20.22
CA ALA A 711 -8.22 0.04 -19.58
C ALA A 711 -7.73 1.42 -19.07
N PRO A 712 -8.47 2.52 -19.32
CA PRO A 712 -8.22 3.80 -18.68
C PRO A 712 -8.79 3.84 -17.26
N VAL A 713 -8.36 4.84 -16.48
CA VAL A 713 -8.96 5.14 -15.18
C VAL A 713 -10.42 5.54 -15.36
N ASN A 714 -11.28 5.05 -14.47
CA ASN A 714 -12.70 5.36 -14.44
C ASN A 714 -12.94 6.80 -13.97
N GLU A 715 -13.66 7.58 -14.76
CA GLU A 715 -14.03 8.97 -14.43
C GLU A 715 -14.87 9.02 -13.14
N GLY A 716 -15.80 8.08 -12.95
CA GLY A 716 -16.62 7.99 -11.75
C GLY A 716 -15.82 7.69 -10.48
N TYR A 717 -14.67 7.00 -10.59
CA TYR A 717 -13.76 6.83 -9.45
C TYR A 717 -13.18 8.18 -9.04
N SER A 718 -12.70 8.96 -10.01
CA SER A 718 -12.06 10.25 -9.76
C SER A 718 -13.05 11.27 -9.20
N GLU A 719 -14.29 11.27 -9.67
CA GLU A 719 -15.36 12.14 -9.17
C GLU A 719 -15.73 11.83 -7.71
N GLU A 720 -15.92 10.55 -7.37
CA GLU A 720 -16.24 10.15 -5.99
C GLU A 720 -15.08 10.40 -5.02
N VAL A 721 -13.83 10.21 -5.47
CA VAL A 721 -12.65 10.57 -4.66
C VAL A 721 -12.57 12.09 -4.45
N ALA A 722 -12.89 12.90 -5.46
CA ALA A 722 -12.96 14.35 -5.31
C ALA A 722 -14.09 14.78 -4.36
N ASN A 723 -15.23 14.09 -4.39
CA ASN A 723 -16.34 14.29 -3.45
C ASN A 723 -15.91 13.94 -2.01
N LEU A 724 -15.26 12.79 -1.81
CA LEU A 724 -14.69 12.39 -0.52
C LEU A 724 -13.69 13.43 0.01
N LYS A 725 -12.79 13.94 -0.85
CA LYS A 725 -11.88 15.04 -0.49
C LYS A 725 -12.63 16.27 0.00
N ARG A 726 -13.71 16.66 -0.68
CA ARG A 726 -14.56 17.80 -0.30
C ARG A 726 -15.24 17.57 1.05
N LYS A 727 -15.74 16.35 1.30
CA LYS A 727 -16.33 15.94 2.58
C LYS A 727 -15.30 16.00 3.72
N LEU A 728 -14.08 15.50 3.52
CA LEU A 728 -12.98 15.58 4.49
C LEU A 728 -12.62 17.02 4.84
N ILE A 729 -12.46 17.87 3.83
CA ILE A 729 -12.20 19.31 4.02
C ILE A 729 -13.34 19.96 4.81
N ASN A 730 -14.59 19.64 4.50
CA ASN A 730 -15.74 20.16 5.24
C ASN A 730 -15.81 19.64 6.69
N ALA A 731 -15.42 18.38 6.93
CA ALA A 731 -15.31 17.82 8.27
C ALA A 731 -14.27 18.57 9.10
N PHE A 732 -13.11 18.89 8.51
CA PHE A 732 -12.10 19.72 9.16
C PHE A 732 -12.59 21.14 9.51
N LYS A 733 -13.44 21.74 8.66
CA LYS A 733 -14.06 23.06 8.97
C LYS A 733 -15.07 22.98 10.11
N LYS A 734 -15.78 21.86 10.26
CA LYS A 734 -16.80 21.65 11.30
C LYS A 734 -16.20 21.22 12.64
N ALA A 735 -15.02 20.60 12.63
CA ALA A 735 -14.36 20.10 13.83
C ALA A 735 -14.13 21.25 14.83
N LYS A 736 -14.75 21.15 16.01
CA LYS A 736 -14.67 22.18 17.07
C LYS A 736 -13.30 22.23 17.77
N GLY A 737 -12.44 21.23 17.54
CA GLY A 737 -11.08 21.18 18.06
C GLY A 737 -10.11 22.06 17.27
N SER A 738 -9.27 22.81 17.97
CA SER A 738 -8.13 23.51 17.36
C SER A 738 -7.12 22.51 16.84
N ALA A 739 -6.58 22.76 15.64
CA ALA A 739 -5.47 21.98 15.10
C ALA A 739 -4.30 21.89 16.10
N GLN A 740 -3.64 20.74 16.15
CA GLN A 740 -2.57 20.46 17.09
C GLN A 740 -1.24 21.05 16.60
N THR A 741 -0.39 21.50 17.52
CA THR A 741 0.97 21.93 17.21
C THR A 741 1.91 20.72 17.08
N ILE A 742 2.99 20.82 16.32
CA ILE A 742 3.97 19.72 16.18
C ILE A 742 4.49 19.21 17.54
N PRO A 743 4.88 20.05 18.52
CA PRO A 743 5.33 19.55 19.83
C PRO A 743 4.26 18.73 20.56
N LYS A 744 3.01 19.21 20.56
CA LYS A 744 1.87 18.49 21.15
C LYS A 744 1.66 17.13 20.48
N PHE A 745 1.75 17.07 19.15
CA PHE A 745 1.67 15.80 18.41
C PHE A 745 2.77 14.81 18.83
N VAL A 746 4.00 15.30 19.02
CA VAL A 746 5.12 14.48 19.50
C VAL A 746 4.88 13.94 20.92
N ASP A 747 4.34 14.77 21.81
CA ASP A 747 3.99 14.36 23.18
C ASP A 747 2.87 13.32 23.17
N GLU A 748 1.84 13.52 22.33
CA GLU A 748 0.75 12.56 22.14
C GLU A 748 1.24 11.24 21.54
N LEU A 749 2.11 11.28 20.53
CA LEU A 749 2.77 10.11 19.95
C LEU A 749 3.52 9.30 21.00
N ARG A 750 4.34 9.96 21.81
CA ARG A 750 5.10 9.28 22.86
C ARG A 750 4.17 8.69 23.93
N SER A 751 3.20 9.47 24.40
CA SER A 751 2.28 9.02 25.45
C SER A 751 1.44 7.84 24.98
N LEU A 752 0.82 7.94 23.80
CA LEU A 752 -0.04 6.89 23.25
C LEU A 752 0.77 5.64 22.94
N TRP A 753 1.96 5.77 22.35
CA TRP A 753 2.77 4.61 22.04
C TRP A 753 3.25 3.86 23.29
N MET A 754 3.64 4.58 24.34
CA MET A 754 3.98 3.95 25.62
C MET A 754 2.75 3.24 26.21
N SER A 755 1.58 3.88 26.22
CA SER A 755 0.33 3.25 26.69
C SER A 755 -0.02 1.98 25.91
N VAL A 756 0.05 2.03 24.58
CA VAL A 756 -0.20 0.87 23.70
C VAL A 756 0.78 -0.27 23.97
N LYS A 757 2.04 0.02 24.31
CA LYS A 757 3.03 -1.00 24.72
C LYS A 757 2.77 -1.60 26.10
N TYR A 758 2.28 -0.80 27.06
CA TYR A 758 2.01 -1.25 28.43
C TYR A 758 0.74 -2.08 28.56
N GLU A 759 -0.20 -1.91 27.63
CA GLU A 759 -1.42 -2.69 27.64
C GLU A 759 -1.19 -4.12 27.15
N ASN A 760 -1.59 -5.08 27.96
CA ASN A 760 -1.84 -6.42 27.46
C ASN A 760 -3.13 -6.36 26.64
N PHE A 761 -3.05 -6.51 25.33
CA PHE A 761 -4.23 -6.84 24.52
C PHE A 761 -4.70 -8.23 24.99
N ILE A 762 -5.62 -8.27 25.94
CA ILE A 762 -5.98 -9.49 26.68
C ILE A 762 -6.51 -10.59 25.72
N PHE A 763 -6.88 -10.26 24.47
CA PHE A 763 -7.29 -11.26 23.48
C PHE A 763 -6.80 -10.93 22.06
N SER A 764 -6.18 -11.91 21.40
CA SER A 764 -6.19 -11.99 19.94
C SER A 764 -7.63 -12.35 19.53
N PHE A 765 -8.45 -11.35 19.19
CA PHE A 765 -9.92 -11.40 19.13
C PHE A 765 -10.52 -12.24 17.99
N ARG A 766 -10.03 -13.46 17.76
CA ARG A 766 -10.53 -14.31 16.67
C ARG A 766 -11.92 -14.88 16.88
N ASN A 767 -12.50 -14.77 18.08
CA ASN A 767 -13.90 -15.11 18.29
C ASN A 767 -14.42 -14.40 19.55
N SER A 768 -15.24 -13.37 19.36
CA SER A 768 -16.05 -12.77 20.43
C SER A 768 -16.81 -13.83 21.24
N ILE A 769 -17.27 -14.89 20.58
CA ILE A 769 -17.95 -16.04 21.19
C ILE A 769 -17.03 -16.80 22.15
N VAL A 770 -15.76 -17.03 21.77
CA VAL A 770 -14.78 -17.75 22.60
C VAL A 770 -14.39 -16.89 23.80
N ALA A 771 -14.22 -15.58 23.59
CA ALA A 771 -13.90 -14.67 24.67
C ALA A 771 -15.07 -14.45 25.65
N GLU A 772 -16.31 -14.39 25.15
CA GLU A 772 -17.52 -14.34 25.97
C GLU A 772 -17.71 -15.64 26.78
N ALA A 773 -17.52 -16.81 26.15
CA ALA A 773 -17.55 -18.09 26.84
C ALA A 773 -16.47 -18.19 27.93
N TYR A 774 -15.25 -17.70 27.65
CA TYR A 774 -14.17 -17.66 28.63
C TYR A 774 -14.47 -16.69 29.78
N ASN A 775 -14.95 -15.48 29.48
CA ASN A 775 -15.31 -14.50 30.52
C ASN A 775 -16.43 -15.03 31.42
N ASN A 776 -17.45 -15.67 30.85
CA ASN A 776 -18.52 -16.32 31.59
C ASN A 776 -18.01 -17.44 32.50
N LEU A 777 -17.00 -18.21 32.03
CA LEU A 777 -16.33 -19.22 32.85
C LEU A 777 -15.55 -18.57 34.00
N CYS A 778 -14.81 -17.48 33.75
CA CYS A 778 -14.08 -16.74 34.79
C CYS A 778 -15.01 -16.21 35.88
N VAL A 779 -16.15 -15.61 35.51
CA VAL A 779 -17.14 -15.10 36.46
C VAL A 779 -17.71 -16.20 37.35
N GLU A 780 -18.07 -17.35 36.78
CA GLU A 780 -18.59 -18.48 37.56
C GLU A 780 -17.49 -19.14 38.41
N PHE A 781 -16.26 -19.23 37.90
CA PHE A 781 -15.11 -19.71 38.66
C PHE A 781 -14.82 -18.83 39.88
N ASP A 782 -14.78 -17.51 39.70
CA ASP A 782 -14.60 -16.54 40.78
C ASP A 782 -15.71 -16.64 41.82
N ARG A 783 -16.94 -16.92 41.38
CA ARG A 783 -18.08 -17.14 42.28
C ARG A 783 -17.89 -18.40 43.13
N TRP A 784 -17.44 -19.51 42.54
CA TRP A 784 -17.15 -20.73 43.28
C TRP A 784 -15.96 -20.56 44.21
N ASP A 785 -14.90 -19.87 43.78
CA ASP A 785 -13.71 -19.59 44.60
C ASP A 785 -14.08 -18.73 45.81
N ARG A 786 -14.86 -17.65 45.61
CA ARG A 786 -15.37 -16.83 46.72
C ARG A 786 -16.27 -17.62 47.67
N SER A 787 -17.10 -18.54 47.15
CA SER A 787 -17.94 -19.40 47.99
C SER A 787 -17.11 -20.35 48.84
N PHE A 788 -16.10 -20.99 48.23
CA PHE A 788 -15.14 -21.86 48.90
C PHE A 788 -14.38 -21.10 49.99
N GLN A 789 -13.79 -19.95 49.65
CA GLN A 789 -13.06 -19.10 50.60
C GLN A 789 -13.96 -18.67 51.76
N LYS A 790 -15.18 -18.18 51.48
CA LYS A 790 -16.12 -17.74 52.51
C LYS A 790 -16.48 -18.87 53.48
N HIS A 791 -16.66 -20.09 52.97
CA HIS A 791 -16.94 -21.25 53.82
C HIS A 791 -15.72 -21.61 54.68
N MET A 792 -14.52 -21.65 54.10
CA MET A 792 -13.29 -21.92 54.84
C MET A 792 -12.99 -20.87 55.90
N TYR A 793 -13.23 -19.59 55.61
CA TYR A 793 -13.10 -18.51 56.61
C TYR A 793 -14.11 -18.63 57.75
N LYS A 794 -15.36 -19.01 57.44
CA LYS A 794 -16.37 -19.25 58.48
C LYS A 794 -15.96 -20.40 59.40
N TRP A 795 -15.50 -21.51 58.81
CA TRP A 795 -14.98 -22.65 59.58
C TRP A 795 -13.78 -22.25 60.44
N LEU A 796 -12.83 -21.50 59.87
CA LEU A 796 -11.65 -21.02 60.61
C LEU A 796 -12.05 -20.15 61.80
N THR A 797 -13.00 -19.24 61.62
CA THR A 797 -13.50 -18.35 62.69
C THR A 797 -14.18 -19.16 63.80
N GLU A 798 -14.96 -20.18 63.46
CA GLU A 798 -15.60 -21.09 64.41
C GLU A 798 -14.55 -21.93 65.17
N ALA A 799 -13.51 -22.40 64.49
CA ALA A 799 -12.39 -23.13 65.08
C ALA A 799 -11.58 -22.25 66.04
N GLU A 800 -11.24 -21.02 65.64
CA GLU A 800 -10.57 -20.03 66.49
C GLU A 800 -11.40 -19.71 67.73
N THR A 801 -12.72 -19.56 67.58
CA THR A 801 -13.64 -19.34 68.71
C THR A 801 -13.68 -20.54 69.66
N ARG A 802 -13.64 -21.78 69.13
CA ARG A 802 -13.56 -23.00 69.95
C ARG A 802 -12.24 -23.08 70.72
N VAL A 803 -11.12 -22.73 70.09
CA VAL A 803 -9.80 -22.67 70.74
C VAL A 803 -9.75 -21.57 71.80
N ALA A 804 -10.27 -20.37 71.51
CA ALA A 804 -10.30 -19.25 72.45
C ALA A 804 -11.16 -19.53 73.70
N ASN A 805 -12.24 -20.31 73.54
CA ASN A 805 -13.12 -20.70 74.64
C ASN A 805 -12.59 -21.91 75.45
N TYR A 806 -11.55 -22.60 74.98
CA TYR A 806 -11.01 -23.83 75.60
C TYR A 806 -10.34 -23.60 76.97
N GLY A 807 -10.14 -22.34 77.39
CA GLY A 807 -9.63 -21.97 78.72
C GLY A 807 -10.66 -21.39 79.70
N MET A 808 -11.93 -21.19 79.29
CA MET A 808 -12.98 -20.57 80.12
C MET A 808 -13.84 -21.58 80.89
N MET A 809 -13.85 -22.86 80.47
CA MET A 809 -14.51 -23.95 81.20
C MET A 809 -13.46 -24.80 81.91
N GLY A 810 -13.31 -24.60 83.21
CA GLY A 810 -12.23 -25.16 84.02
C GLY A 810 -12.13 -26.69 83.97
N TYR A 811 -11.25 -27.20 83.11
CA TYR A 811 -10.67 -28.53 83.21
C TYR A 811 -9.15 -28.39 83.24
N SER A 812 -8.56 -28.86 84.32
CA SER A 812 -7.13 -29.01 84.54
C SER A 812 -6.67 -30.32 83.88
N GLU A 813 -6.05 -30.25 82.70
CA GLU A 813 -5.12 -31.26 82.19
C GLU A 813 -4.44 -30.73 80.91
N GLU A 814 -3.10 -30.63 80.91
CA GLU A 814 -2.28 -30.18 79.78
C GLU A 814 -2.34 -31.14 78.55
N SER A 815 -3.04 -32.28 78.67
CA SER A 815 -3.22 -33.29 77.62
C SER A 815 -4.39 -33.05 76.65
N GLY A 816 -5.32 -32.13 76.95
CA GLY A 816 -6.53 -31.94 76.13
C GLY A 816 -6.35 -31.02 74.90
N LEU A 817 -5.39 -30.11 74.93
CA LEU A 817 -5.23 -29.07 73.91
C LEU A 817 -4.66 -29.64 72.61
N ASP A 818 -3.72 -30.58 72.69
CA ASP A 818 -3.20 -31.33 71.53
C ASP A 818 -4.27 -32.25 70.91
N GLU A 819 -5.20 -32.76 71.73
CA GLU A 819 -6.33 -33.58 71.27
C GLU A 819 -7.38 -32.71 70.53
N VAL A 820 -7.58 -31.48 70.97
CA VAL A 820 -8.41 -30.49 70.25
C VAL A 820 -7.74 -30.00 68.97
N LEU A 821 -6.42 -29.77 69.00
CA LEU A 821 -5.67 -29.37 67.81
C LEU A 821 -5.62 -30.48 66.76
N SER A 822 -5.49 -31.74 67.19
CA SER A 822 -5.52 -32.89 66.28
C SER A 822 -6.93 -33.15 65.72
N SER A 823 -7.98 -33.02 66.52
CA SER A 823 -9.37 -33.11 66.03
C SER A 823 -9.74 -31.98 65.07
N LEU A 824 -9.33 -30.73 65.34
CA LEU A 824 -9.53 -29.59 64.43
C LEU A 824 -8.74 -29.77 63.13
N LYS A 825 -7.54 -30.35 63.15
CA LYS A 825 -6.77 -30.67 61.92
C LYS A 825 -7.48 -31.72 61.07
N ILE A 826 -8.07 -32.74 61.69
CA ILE A 826 -8.87 -33.76 60.99
C ILE A 826 -10.14 -33.12 60.41
N GLU A 827 -10.82 -32.27 61.19
CA GLU A 827 -12.00 -31.52 60.75
C GLU A 827 -11.68 -30.59 59.57
N ALA A 828 -10.56 -29.86 59.62
CA ALA A 828 -10.07 -29.01 58.54
C ALA A 828 -9.85 -29.81 57.25
N SER A 829 -9.18 -30.96 57.36
CA SER A 829 -8.90 -31.83 56.22
C SER A 829 -10.19 -32.36 55.59
N ASN A 830 -11.17 -32.72 56.42
CA ASN A 830 -12.48 -33.20 55.95
C ASN A 830 -13.29 -32.09 55.27
N GLU A 831 -13.34 -30.90 55.85
CA GLU A 831 -14.04 -29.75 55.26
C GLU A 831 -13.40 -29.29 53.95
N LEU A 832 -12.07 -29.25 53.89
CA LEU A 832 -11.33 -28.88 52.69
C LEU A 832 -11.54 -29.92 51.57
N GLN A 833 -11.62 -31.21 51.91
CA GLN A 833 -11.95 -32.26 50.95
C GLN A 833 -13.41 -32.19 50.49
N ARG A 834 -14.36 -31.87 51.38
CA ARG A 834 -15.79 -31.72 51.10
C ARG A 834 -16.06 -30.55 50.18
N GLU A 835 -15.58 -29.36 50.53
CA GLU A 835 -15.73 -28.15 49.72
C GLU A 835 -14.92 -28.24 48.43
N GLY A 836 -13.72 -28.83 48.46
CA GLY A 836 -12.95 -29.11 47.26
C GLY A 836 -13.66 -30.06 46.30
N LYS A 837 -14.47 -31.01 46.82
CA LYS A 837 -15.33 -31.87 46.00
C LYS A 837 -16.52 -31.10 45.43
N LEU A 838 -17.21 -30.28 46.23
CA LEU A 838 -18.31 -29.44 45.77
C LEU A 838 -17.86 -28.46 44.67
N PHE A 839 -16.68 -27.87 44.82
CA PHE A 839 -16.05 -27.03 43.82
C PHE A 839 -15.83 -27.80 42.50
N ARG A 840 -15.20 -28.98 42.57
CA ARG A 840 -15.01 -29.85 41.39
C ARG A 840 -16.33 -30.28 40.76
N ASP A 841 -17.34 -30.62 41.55
CA ASP A 841 -18.66 -31.05 41.06
C ASP A 841 -19.40 -29.88 40.38
N SER A 842 -19.25 -28.65 40.90
CA SER A 842 -19.80 -27.43 40.30
C SER A 842 -19.15 -27.11 38.95
N VAL A 843 -17.81 -27.17 38.89
CA VAL A 843 -17.03 -27.06 37.65
C VAL A 843 -17.49 -28.13 36.64
N THR A 844 -17.59 -29.38 37.08
CA THR A 844 -18.01 -30.51 36.22
C THR A 844 -19.45 -30.36 35.73
N THR A 845 -20.35 -29.84 36.56
CA THR A 845 -21.76 -29.61 36.19
C THR A 845 -21.90 -28.46 35.20
N TYR A 846 -21.11 -27.40 35.35
CA TYR A 846 -21.03 -26.32 34.37
C TYR A 846 -20.58 -26.83 33.00
N TYR A 847 -19.53 -27.65 32.95
CA TYR A 847 -19.09 -28.32 31.71
C TYR A 847 -20.14 -29.29 31.13
N LYS A 848 -20.98 -29.93 31.95
CA LYS A 848 -22.09 -30.78 31.47
C LYS A 848 -23.23 -29.99 30.80
N ASN A 849 -23.42 -28.74 31.20
CA ASN A 849 -24.44 -27.85 30.63
C ASN A 849 -23.92 -27.05 29.42
N TRP A 850 -22.67 -27.30 29.01
CA TRP A 850 -22.05 -26.65 27.87
C TRP A 850 -22.68 -27.17 26.57
N ARG A 851 -23.47 -26.32 25.90
CA ARG A 851 -24.00 -26.59 24.57
C ARG A 851 -23.01 -26.09 23.52
N ILE A 852 -22.43 -27.03 22.77
CA ILE A 852 -21.79 -26.74 21.50
C ILE A 852 -22.89 -26.87 20.44
N ASP A 853 -23.41 -25.75 19.96
CA ASP A 853 -24.30 -25.77 18.80
C ASP A 853 -23.50 -26.19 17.55
N PRO A 854 -24.11 -26.90 16.60
CA PRO A 854 -23.47 -27.21 15.32
C PRO A 854 -23.34 -25.91 14.51
N ASP A 855 -22.28 -25.17 14.78
CA ASP A 855 -21.85 -24.07 13.92
C ASP A 855 -20.83 -24.59 12.90
N ASN A 856 -20.84 -24.03 11.69
CA ASN A 856 -19.97 -24.39 10.56
C ASN A 856 -18.50 -23.93 10.77
N SER A 857 -18.05 -23.89 12.02
CA SER A 857 -16.68 -23.55 12.38
C SER A 857 -15.76 -24.75 12.17
N ASN A 858 -14.58 -24.50 11.60
CA ASN A 858 -13.57 -25.50 11.24
C ASN A 858 -12.95 -26.20 12.46
N VAL A 859 -13.70 -27.06 13.15
CA VAL A 859 -13.16 -28.02 14.11
C VAL A 859 -12.27 -29.01 13.33
N THR A 860 -11.08 -29.30 13.83
CA THR A 860 -10.14 -30.20 13.15
C THR A 860 -10.71 -31.62 13.05
N ASP A 861 -10.41 -32.33 11.96
CA ASP A 861 -10.97 -33.65 11.68
C ASP A 861 -10.58 -34.68 12.75
N TYR A 862 -9.48 -34.46 13.47
CA TYR A 862 -9.13 -35.23 14.66
C TYR A 862 -10.22 -35.20 15.75
N TRP A 863 -10.67 -34.00 16.16
CA TRP A 863 -11.66 -33.89 17.23
C TRP A 863 -13.01 -34.45 16.78
N LYS A 864 -13.42 -34.20 15.54
CA LYS A 864 -14.63 -34.78 14.96
C LYS A 864 -14.59 -36.31 15.00
N PHE A 865 -13.48 -36.92 14.56
CA PHE A 865 -13.27 -38.36 14.59
C PHE A 865 -13.26 -38.92 16.02
N LEU A 866 -12.59 -38.24 16.96
CA LEU A 866 -12.51 -38.65 18.36
C LEU A 866 -13.91 -38.65 19.00
N PHE A 867 -14.68 -37.57 18.79
CA PHE A 867 -16.04 -37.47 19.30
C PHE A 867 -16.98 -38.50 18.67
N VAL A 868 -16.86 -38.79 17.37
CA VAL A 868 -17.62 -39.88 16.72
C VAL A 868 -17.27 -41.23 17.33
N LYS A 869 -15.98 -41.52 17.48
CA LYS A 869 -15.47 -42.83 17.92
C LYS A 869 -15.79 -43.12 19.38
N HIS A 870 -15.62 -42.14 20.26
CA HIS A 870 -15.78 -42.30 21.70
C HIS A 870 -17.12 -41.77 22.23
N ASN A 871 -18.06 -41.35 21.35
CA ASN A 871 -19.36 -40.81 21.74
C ASN A 871 -20.09 -41.65 22.82
N LYS A 872 -20.10 -42.97 22.62
CA LYS A 872 -20.75 -43.90 23.54
C LYS A 872 -19.95 -44.10 24.84
N GLU A 873 -18.62 -44.10 24.78
CA GLU A 873 -17.76 -44.26 25.96
C GLU A 873 -17.80 -43.00 26.84
N TYR A 874 -17.82 -41.82 26.24
CA TYR A 874 -18.03 -40.56 26.96
C TYR A 874 -19.40 -40.52 27.65
N ALA A 875 -20.45 -41.02 26.99
CA ALA A 875 -21.76 -41.17 27.60
C ALA A 875 -21.76 -42.23 28.73
N GLN A 876 -21.00 -43.32 28.60
CA GLN A 876 -20.93 -44.38 29.62
C GLN A 876 -20.17 -43.97 30.89
N ASN A 877 -19.19 -43.08 30.78
CA ASN A 877 -18.47 -42.53 31.94
C ASN A 877 -19.31 -41.54 32.77
N HIS A 878 -20.52 -41.21 32.30
CA HIS A 878 -21.46 -40.30 32.95
C HIS A 878 -22.85 -40.94 33.02
N PRO A 879 -23.25 -41.54 34.17
CA PRO A 879 -24.43 -42.40 34.32
C PRO A 879 -25.79 -41.81 33.90
N SER A 880 -25.85 -40.53 33.55
CA SER A 880 -27.05 -39.76 33.20
C SER A 880 -26.97 -39.07 31.83
N ALA A 881 -25.94 -39.33 31.03
CA ALA A 881 -25.78 -38.75 29.69
C ALA A 881 -26.22 -39.72 28.59
N LEU A 882 -27.01 -39.24 27.63
CA LEU A 882 -27.23 -39.94 26.36
C LEU A 882 -26.08 -39.62 25.39
N PRO A 883 -25.72 -40.53 24.47
CA PRO A 883 -24.77 -40.22 23.40
C PRO A 883 -25.23 -38.99 22.61
N ALA A 884 -24.30 -38.10 22.27
CA ALA A 884 -24.60 -36.91 21.49
C ALA A 884 -25.12 -37.28 20.09
N ASP A 885 -26.03 -36.48 19.53
CA ASP A 885 -26.45 -36.62 18.14
C ASP A 885 -25.36 -36.01 17.24
N ILE A 886 -24.69 -36.86 16.45
CA ILE A 886 -23.50 -36.48 15.67
C ILE A 886 -23.89 -36.40 14.18
N PRO A 887 -23.58 -35.28 13.50
CA PRO A 887 -23.82 -35.09 12.06
C PRO A 887 -23.26 -36.24 11.21
N GLU A 888 -23.98 -36.64 10.16
CA GLU A 888 -23.55 -37.73 9.27
C GLU A 888 -22.17 -37.47 8.64
N ASP A 889 -21.88 -36.22 8.29
CA ASP A 889 -20.62 -35.82 7.66
C ASP A 889 -19.40 -36.14 8.54
N TRP A 890 -19.52 -36.06 9.88
CA TRP A 890 -18.43 -36.39 10.79
C TRP A 890 -18.16 -37.90 10.85
N ARG A 891 -19.17 -38.73 10.56
CA ARG A 891 -19.04 -40.19 10.51
C ARG A 891 -18.27 -40.67 9.29
N SER A 892 -18.07 -39.79 8.29
CA SER A 892 -17.32 -40.08 7.08
C SER A 892 -15.80 -39.89 7.22
N ILE A 893 -15.35 -39.27 8.32
CA ILE A 893 -13.93 -38.99 8.59
C ILE A 893 -13.21 -40.29 8.96
N THR A 894 -12.11 -40.57 8.28
CA THR A 894 -11.31 -41.78 8.53
C THR A 894 -10.24 -41.56 9.60
N CYS A 895 -9.77 -42.66 10.20
CA CYS A 895 -8.69 -42.61 11.20
C CYS A 895 -7.39 -42.00 10.61
N GLU A 896 -7.13 -42.20 9.32
CA GLU A 896 -5.98 -41.62 8.62
C GLU A 896 -6.11 -40.10 8.46
N GLN A 897 -7.31 -39.60 8.12
CA GLN A 897 -7.60 -38.16 8.05
C GLN A 897 -7.47 -37.50 9.43
N ALA A 898 -7.96 -38.18 10.48
CA ALA A 898 -7.82 -37.73 11.86
C ALA A 898 -6.35 -37.68 12.35
N LEU A 899 -5.55 -38.70 12.01
CA LEU A 899 -4.12 -38.75 12.34
C LEU A 899 -3.31 -37.69 11.59
N LYS A 900 -3.62 -37.46 10.31
CA LYS A 900 -3.02 -36.38 9.51
C LYS A 900 -3.33 -35.02 10.13
N SER A 901 -4.60 -34.78 10.49
CA SER A 901 -5.04 -33.57 11.17
C SER A 901 -4.34 -33.35 12.53
N LEU A 902 -4.13 -34.41 13.31
CA LEU A 902 -3.41 -34.32 14.59
C LEU A 902 -1.92 -33.99 14.41
N THR A 903 -1.28 -34.62 13.43
CA THR A 903 0.16 -34.42 13.14
C THR A 903 0.42 -32.99 12.68
N GLU A 904 -0.46 -32.43 11.83
CA GLU A 904 -0.42 -31.03 11.38
C GLU A 904 -0.67 -30.02 12.51
N THR A 905 -1.39 -30.42 13.57
CA THR A 905 -1.75 -29.52 14.69
C THR A 905 -0.70 -29.50 15.81
N PHE A 906 -0.02 -30.62 16.08
CA PHE A 906 0.83 -30.77 17.28
C PHE A 906 2.31 -31.09 17.01
N TYR A 907 2.68 -31.54 15.81
CA TYR A 907 4.08 -31.84 15.47
C TYR A 907 4.47 -31.14 14.16
N PRO A 908 4.77 -29.83 14.19
CA PRO A 908 5.52 -29.21 13.11
C PRO A 908 6.86 -29.94 12.98
N LYS A 909 7.21 -30.39 11.77
CA LYS A 909 8.48 -31.09 11.54
C LYS A 909 9.63 -30.16 11.93
N PRO A 910 10.63 -30.61 12.71
CA PRO A 910 11.86 -29.85 12.89
C PRO A 910 12.61 -29.76 11.54
N CYS A 911 13.09 -28.55 11.23
CA CYS A 911 13.91 -28.27 10.06
C CYS A 911 15.12 -29.21 10.00
N THR A 912 15.25 -30.00 8.93
CA THR A 912 16.53 -30.58 8.54
C THR A 912 17.16 -29.69 7.47
N SER A 913 18.17 -28.94 7.92
CA SER A 913 19.28 -28.26 7.22
C SER A 913 18.98 -27.49 5.93
#